data_AF-A0A975EJN4-F1
#
_entry.id   AF-A0A975EJN4-F1
#
_cell.length_a   1.000
_cell.length_b   1.000
_cell.length_c   1.000
_cell.angle_alpha   90.00
_cell.angle_beta   90.00
_cell.angle_gamma   90.00
#
_symmetry.space_group_name_H-M   'P 1'
#
loop_
_entity.id
_entity.type
_entity.pdbx_description
1 polymer ?
#
loop_
_entity_poly.entity_id
_entity_poly.type
_entity_poly.pdbx_seq_one_letter_code
_entity_poly.pdbx_strand_id
1 'polypeptide(L)'
;MKCILTCLLLGFAHASAHAAGPGEAALDFLEKVREGGLNLEPGGDTALQPGTAQGKLRSIRKGIERLDEDLGGAVLELGEVMEDDGFAAVIVRKPALFDSSEMQVYPVALVKVGAAWLPAPVLASYENAVAAYTLPIREKLSRLEGWMMEKRVTDLGGMMADSTLRMRQRIRESIVGEHLEGDDLGTISQAFLDACAAKDRAAILGFLGGLSDPFPQDWPARLAASRHAVESRGAWRLLADPEVVRIPLFEERDGKSGMLTIACLDPSMPGFPGTMGRIRLLFIDVEKDGSGQWRLELPSSLLSGNADFSEDGDDLDADLMDLFPKRLRELDPAIHAPGAREAADGVMASLKSGTLRETLRRVDFGRQGKEGRIACSDAAKLWWKVHGSGALRMPLELGFREEGDSAAAVFQWFSVADPDRFEPVTLFFRKSADGWLWCPGIVPSDGMEDHRALSEWAKAGEGGWRKSWRTELMKSGTPLGSIDFGRVASDEEIRSVLADWMGALESKDIRRALSLSAWLGREGEIPMKALRNLSYDLSSYKEGSWKPGAIHRSASWAAATLRQADGDKARHAFIPIVVTAAGARLLPEIDLFSEDTRTRNFLNETSFERLGRFVGKDRLEELRALFDGFKKASIE
;
A
#
# COMPACT_ATOMS: atom_id res chain seq x y z
N MET A 1 6.45 30.69 20.30
CA MET A 1 7.60 30.39 21.17
C MET A 1 8.53 29.47 20.42
N LYS A 2 9.76 29.92 20.15
CA LYS A 2 10.79 29.17 19.43
C LYS A 2 11.51 28.26 20.43
N CYS A 3 11.42 26.95 20.28
CA CYS A 3 12.29 26.01 20.98
C CYS A 3 13.35 25.48 20.01
N ILE A 4 14.57 25.55 20.49
CA ILE A 4 15.84 25.39 19.77
C ILE A 4 16.11 23.90 19.56
N LEU A 5 16.23 23.51 18.30
CA LEU A 5 16.71 22.19 17.87
C LEU A 5 18.25 22.25 17.85
N THR A 6 18.89 21.73 18.90
CA THR A 6 20.35 21.63 18.95
C THR A 6 20.79 20.40 18.15
N CYS A 7 21.09 20.60 16.87
CA CYS A 7 21.80 19.63 16.05
C CYS A 7 23.25 19.48 16.55
N LEU A 8 23.55 18.40 17.26
CA LEU A 8 24.92 17.95 17.50
C LEU A 8 25.44 17.24 16.25
N LEU A 9 25.94 18.04 15.30
CA LEU A 9 26.86 17.60 14.26
C LEU A 9 28.23 17.36 14.91
N LEU A 10 28.54 16.11 15.26
CA LEU A 10 29.90 15.69 15.60
C LEU A 10 30.61 15.30 14.30
N GLY A 11 31.63 16.09 13.98
CA GLY A 11 32.38 16.00 12.74
C GLY A 11 33.23 14.74 12.62
N PHE A 12 33.23 14.20 11.41
CA PHE A 12 34.31 13.36 10.89
C PHE A 12 35.60 14.20 10.84
N ALA A 13 36.57 13.84 11.67
CA ALA A 13 37.97 14.25 11.52
C ALA A 13 38.86 13.04 11.80
N HIS A 14 39.90 12.91 10.98
CA HIS A 14 40.70 11.71 10.76
C HIS A 14 41.47 11.18 11.99
N ALA A 15 41.50 9.85 12.08
CA ALA A 15 42.66 8.99 12.35
C ALA A 15 43.79 9.56 13.23
N SER A 16 43.67 9.25 14.53
CA SER A 16 44.81 8.76 15.31
C SER A 16 44.42 7.39 15.83
N ALA A 17 45.05 6.33 15.30
CA ALA A 17 44.85 4.95 15.72
C ALA A 17 45.25 4.76 17.19
N HIS A 18 44.32 5.08 18.10
CA HIS A 18 44.25 4.39 19.37
C HIS A 18 43.87 2.94 19.05
N ALA A 19 44.59 1.98 19.63
CA ALA A 19 44.20 0.57 19.54
C ALA A 19 42.75 0.46 20.03
N ALA A 20 41.83 0.12 19.13
CA ALA A 20 40.41 0.01 19.42
C ALA A 20 40.22 -0.89 20.65
N GLY A 21 39.47 -0.42 21.63
CA GLY A 21 39.21 -1.19 22.86
C GLY A 21 38.45 -2.48 22.54
N PRO A 22 38.41 -3.46 23.47
CA PRO A 22 37.69 -4.72 23.22
C PRO A 22 36.20 -4.50 22.93
N GLY A 23 35.59 -3.45 23.49
CA GLY A 23 34.20 -3.07 23.19
C GLY A 23 33.98 -2.60 21.75
N GLU A 24 34.89 -1.78 21.22
CA GLU A 24 34.81 -1.32 19.81
C GLU A 24 35.04 -2.47 18.84
N ALA A 25 36.00 -3.35 19.14
CA ALA A 25 36.26 -4.55 18.35
C ALA A 25 35.06 -5.52 18.33
N ALA A 26 34.30 -5.61 19.43
CA ALA A 26 33.08 -6.43 19.50
C ALA A 26 31.93 -5.84 18.65
N LEU A 27 31.77 -4.51 18.63
CA LEU A 27 30.80 -3.83 17.77
C LEU A 27 31.16 -3.97 16.30
N ASP A 28 32.42 -3.69 15.92
CA ASP A 28 32.93 -3.84 14.55
C ASP A 28 32.74 -5.27 14.02
N PHE A 29 32.96 -6.27 14.88
CA PHE A 29 32.71 -7.67 14.54
C PHE A 29 31.25 -7.93 14.15
N LEU A 30 30.30 -7.54 14.99
CA LEU A 30 28.87 -7.77 14.74
C LEU A 30 28.38 -6.96 13.53
N GLU A 31 28.94 -5.78 13.31
CA GLU A 31 28.68 -4.95 12.13
C GLU A 31 29.17 -5.63 10.84
N LYS A 32 30.40 -6.16 10.83
CA LYS A 32 30.92 -6.93 9.69
C LYS A 32 30.13 -8.22 9.41
N VAL A 33 29.58 -8.86 10.45
CA VAL A 33 28.66 -9.99 10.29
C VAL A 33 27.39 -9.53 9.56
N ARG A 34 26.78 -8.43 10.03
CA ARG A 34 25.57 -7.84 9.44
C ARG A 34 25.75 -7.40 7.98
N GLU A 35 26.94 -6.94 7.61
CA GLU A 35 27.25 -6.52 6.24
C GLU A 35 27.64 -7.69 5.32
N GLY A 36 27.73 -8.92 5.85
CA GLY A 36 28.21 -10.09 5.11
C GLY A 36 29.70 -10.02 4.73
N GLY A 37 30.46 -9.13 5.36
CA GLY A 37 31.85 -8.78 5.02
C GLY A 37 32.91 -9.46 5.88
N LEU A 38 32.53 -10.33 6.82
CA LEU A 38 33.45 -10.91 7.80
C LEU A 38 34.50 -11.87 7.17
N ASN A 39 35.78 -11.57 7.34
CA ASN A 39 36.89 -12.46 6.98
C ASN A 39 37.18 -13.50 8.08
N LEU A 40 36.72 -14.73 7.85
CA LEU A 40 36.94 -15.90 8.73
C LEU A 40 38.22 -16.70 8.43
N GLU A 41 39.20 -16.14 7.74
CA GLU A 41 40.53 -16.75 7.64
C GLU A 41 41.31 -16.61 8.97
N PRO A 42 42.17 -17.57 9.34
CA PRO A 42 43.01 -17.45 10.53
C PRO A 42 43.84 -16.17 10.52
N GLY A 43 43.67 -15.31 11.53
CA GLY A 43 44.33 -14.00 11.61
C GLY A 43 43.67 -12.89 10.77
N GLY A 44 42.48 -13.14 10.21
CA GLY A 44 41.61 -12.14 9.59
C GLY A 44 40.84 -11.33 10.62
N ASP A 45 39.52 -11.23 10.48
CA ASP A 45 38.66 -10.44 11.38
C ASP A 45 38.36 -11.14 12.72
N THR A 46 38.82 -12.37 12.91
CA THR A 46 38.60 -13.15 14.13
C THR A 46 39.90 -13.79 14.64
N ALA A 47 39.92 -14.15 15.92
CA ALA A 47 41.02 -14.87 16.57
C ALA A 47 41.07 -16.37 16.20
N LEU A 48 40.46 -16.78 15.07
CA LEU A 48 40.37 -18.17 14.64
C LEU A 48 41.76 -18.82 14.50
N GLN A 49 41.90 -20.01 15.08
CA GLN A 49 43.14 -20.77 14.99
C GLN A 49 43.40 -21.38 13.61
N PRO A 50 44.66 -21.35 13.12
CA PRO A 50 45.06 -22.02 11.88
C PRO A 50 44.80 -23.54 11.87
N GLY A 51 44.76 -24.18 13.04
CA GLY A 51 44.56 -25.62 13.21
C GLY A 51 43.10 -26.08 13.30
N THR A 52 42.11 -25.19 13.13
CA THR A 52 40.69 -25.56 13.25
C THR A 52 40.26 -26.50 12.12
N ALA A 53 39.72 -27.67 12.47
CA ALA A 53 39.29 -28.67 11.50
C ALA A 53 38.17 -28.16 10.57
N GLN A 54 38.19 -28.56 9.30
CA GLN A 54 37.23 -28.15 8.27
C GLN A 54 35.75 -28.40 8.65
N GLY A 55 35.47 -29.46 9.42
CA GLY A 55 34.14 -29.72 9.95
C GLY A 55 33.67 -28.62 10.93
N LYS A 56 34.55 -28.17 11.82
CA LYS A 56 34.26 -27.12 12.80
C LYS A 56 34.17 -25.75 12.13
N LEU A 57 35.03 -25.45 11.16
CA LEU A 57 34.95 -24.22 10.35
C LEU A 57 33.58 -24.06 9.66
N ARG A 58 33.03 -25.14 9.09
CA ARG A 58 31.68 -25.12 8.51
C ARG A 58 30.60 -24.86 9.55
N SER A 59 30.74 -25.39 10.76
CA SER A 59 29.80 -25.14 11.85
C SER A 59 29.85 -23.69 12.32
N ILE A 60 31.05 -23.10 12.43
CA ILE A 60 31.26 -21.69 12.78
C ILE A 60 30.60 -20.79 11.75
N ARG A 61 30.84 -21.05 10.45
CA ARG A 61 30.23 -20.27 9.36
C ARG A 61 28.71 -20.30 9.41
N LYS A 62 28.09 -21.47 9.59
CA LYS A 62 26.63 -21.59 9.75
C LYS A 62 26.09 -20.85 10.97
N GLY A 63 26.87 -20.79 12.05
CA GLY A 63 26.50 -20.01 13.24
C GLY A 63 26.48 -18.50 12.96
N ILE A 64 27.45 -18.02 12.19
CA ILE A 64 27.55 -16.61 11.79
C ILE A 64 26.47 -16.23 10.78
N GLU A 65 26.14 -17.11 9.83
CA GLU A 65 25.02 -16.92 8.89
C GLU A 65 23.68 -16.75 9.63
N ARG A 66 23.45 -17.54 10.70
CA ARG A 66 22.25 -17.36 11.56
C ARG A 66 22.30 -16.07 12.37
N LEU A 67 23.49 -15.68 12.83
CA LEU A 67 23.68 -14.46 13.59
C LEU A 67 23.37 -13.21 12.74
N ASP A 68 23.69 -13.23 11.45
CA ASP A 68 23.31 -12.17 10.50
C ASP A 68 21.77 -11.99 10.43
N GLU A 69 21.03 -13.09 10.26
CA GLU A 69 19.56 -13.09 10.29
C GLU A 69 19.00 -12.50 11.59
N ASP A 70 19.62 -12.83 12.73
CA ASP A 70 19.22 -12.39 14.07
C ASP A 70 19.58 -10.91 14.35
N LEU A 71 20.68 -10.40 13.80
CA LEU A 71 21.16 -9.02 14.03
C LEU A 71 20.23 -7.98 13.39
N GLY A 72 19.79 -8.20 12.15
CA GLY A 72 18.88 -7.30 11.43
C GLY A 72 19.37 -5.83 11.40
N GLY A 73 18.44 -4.87 11.23
CA GLY A 73 18.78 -3.45 11.01
C GLY A 73 18.85 -2.53 12.25
N ALA A 74 18.81 -3.08 13.47
CA ALA A 74 18.79 -2.27 14.70
C ALA A 74 20.18 -1.71 15.06
N VAL A 75 20.22 -0.59 15.79
CA VAL A 75 21.47 -0.02 16.33
C VAL A 75 21.92 -0.87 17.53
N LEU A 76 23.18 -1.29 17.54
CA LEU A 76 23.78 -2.04 18.64
C LEU A 76 24.35 -1.09 19.70
N GLU A 77 24.22 -1.47 20.97
CA GLU A 77 24.70 -0.71 22.12
C GLU A 77 25.76 -1.51 22.90
N LEU A 78 26.86 -0.86 23.26
CA LEU A 78 27.89 -1.47 24.10
C LEU A 78 27.38 -1.61 25.55
N GLY A 79 27.44 -2.83 26.07
CA GLY A 79 27.19 -3.16 27.47
C GLY A 79 28.47 -3.21 28.30
N GLU A 80 28.46 -4.04 29.35
CA GLU A 80 29.64 -4.19 30.22
C GLU A 80 30.78 -4.95 29.52
N VAL A 81 32.00 -4.61 29.94
CA VAL A 81 33.25 -5.21 29.47
C VAL A 81 34.05 -5.71 30.67
N MET A 82 34.46 -6.99 30.63
CA MET A 82 35.37 -7.58 31.61
C MET A 82 36.67 -8.00 30.92
N GLU A 83 37.78 -7.37 31.31
CA GLU A 83 39.12 -7.72 30.83
C GLU A 83 39.88 -8.55 31.87
N ASP A 84 40.61 -9.55 31.41
CA ASP A 84 41.52 -10.37 32.22
C ASP A 84 42.72 -10.81 31.36
N ASP A 85 43.83 -10.10 31.52
CA ASP A 85 45.17 -10.50 31.08
C ASP A 85 45.24 -11.04 29.64
N GLY A 86 44.87 -10.18 28.68
CA GLY A 86 44.89 -10.50 27.25
C GLY A 86 43.60 -11.17 26.74
N PHE A 87 42.60 -11.36 27.60
CA PHE A 87 41.26 -11.80 27.23
C PHE A 87 40.23 -10.74 27.64
N ALA A 88 39.14 -10.64 26.88
CA ALA A 88 38.05 -9.75 27.20
C ALA A 88 36.70 -10.41 26.88
N ALA A 89 35.74 -10.20 27.76
CA ALA A 89 34.36 -10.59 27.61
C ALA A 89 33.53 -9.31 27.48
N VAL A 90 32.79 -9.18 26.39
CA VAL A 90 32.01 -7.98 26.07
C VAL A 90 30.55 -8.35 25.90
N ILE A 91 29.66 -7.56 26.49
CA ILE A 91 28.23 -7.64 26.23
C ILE A 91 27.87 -6.59 25.19
N VAL A 92 27.20 -7.00 24.10
CA VAL A 92 26.58 -6.08 23.14
C VAL A 92 25.08 -6.28 23.18
N ARG A 93 24.32 -5.18 23.24
CA ARG A 93 22.86 -5.18 23.37
C ARG A 93 22.24 -4.75 22.05
N LYS A 94 21.15 -5.41 21.68
CA LYS A 94 20.22 -4.97 20.64
C LYS A 94 18.93 -4.54 21.34
N PRO A 95 18.74 -3.23 21.60
CA PRO A 95 17.49 -2.75 22.16
C PRO A 95 16.37 -2.92 21.13
N ALA A 96 15.17 -3.19 21.62
CA ALA A 96 13.95 -3.09 20.83
C ALA A 96 13.27 -1.76 21.12
N LEU A 97 12.69 -1.15 20.07
CA LEU A 97 11.95 0.10 20.19
C LEU A 97 10.61 -0.08 20.93
N PHE A 98 10.00 -1.27 20.83
CA PHE A 98 8.66 -1.50 21.35
C PHE A 98 8.35 -2.97 21.68
N ASP A 99 8.92 -3.94 20.97
CA ASP A 99 8.63 -5.37 21.15
C ASP A 99 9.77 -6.09 21.89
N SER A 100 9.52 -6.59 23.09
CA SER A 100 10.54 -7.29 23.89
C SER A 100 11.06 -8.57 23.24
N SER A 101 10.32 -9.16 22.29
CA SER A 101 10.79 -10.34 21.54
C SER A 101 11.92 -10.04 20.55
N GLU A 102 12.10 -8.76 20.18
CA GLU A 102 13.14 -8.30 19.27
C GLU A 102 14.45 -7.95 20.00
N MET A 103 14.44 -7.96 21.34
CA MET A 103 15.62 -7.68 22.16
C MET A 103 16.58 -8.86 22.16
N GLN A 104 17.86 -8.59 21.94
CA GLN A 104 18.90 -9.59 22.02
C GLN A 104 20.12 -9.06 22.77
N VAL A 105 20.85 -9.98 23.40
CA VAL A 105 22.13 -9.69 24.06
C VAL A 105 23.17 -10.67 23.51
N TYR A 106 24.20 -10.11 22.89
CA TYR A 106 25.30 -10.81 22.23
C TYR A 106 26.55 -10.73 23.10
N PRO A 107 26.87 -11.80 23.85
CA PRO A 107 28.18 -11.93 24.48
C PRO A 107 29.27 -12.24 23.44
N VAL A 108 30.31 -11.41 23.38
CA VAL A 108 31.44 -11.54 22.48
C VAL A 108 32.71 -11.77 23.30
N ALA A 109 33.39 -12.88 23.05
CA ALA A 109 34.70 -13.16 23.61
C ALA A 109 35.77 -12.55 22.69
N LEU A 110 36.83 -11.95 23.25
CA LEU A 110 37.93 -11.38 22.49
C LEU A 110 39.28 -11.79 23.07
N VAL A 111 40.25 -11.98 22.18
CA VAL A 111 41.64 -12.30 22.50
C VAL A 111 42.53 -11.17 22.00
N LYS A 112 43.49 -10.76 22.83
CA LYS A 112 44.49 -9.78 22.45
C LYS A 112 45.61 -10.46 21.67
N VAL A 113 45.74 -10.12 20.39
CA VAL A 113 46.79 -10.60 19.48
C VAL A 113 47.67 -9.42 19.10
N GLY A 114 48.88 -9.38 19.68
CA GLY A 114 49.75 -8.20 19.56
C GLY A 114 49.10 -6.97 20.20
N ALA A 115 48.88 -5.92 19.41
CA ALA A 115 48.21 -4.69 19.86
C ALA A 115 46.69 -4.68 19.61
N ALA A 116 46.15 -5.67 18.88
CA ALA A 116 44.76 -5.70 18.46
C ALA A 116 43.92 -6.64 19.33
N TRP A 117 42.65 -6.29 19.51
CA TRP A 117 41.63 -7.19 20.05
C TRP A 117 40.91 -7.86 18.90
N LEU A 118 40.91 -9.19 18.89
CA LEU A 118 40.22 -9.99 17.89
C LEU A 118 39.09 -10.81 18.53
N PRO A 119 37.86 -10.77 17.99
CA PRO A 119 36.75 -11.55 18.49
C PRO A 119 37.00 -13.05 18.27
N ALA A 120 36.57 -13.87 19.22
CA ALA A 120 36.50 -15.30 19.03
C ALA A 120 35.45 -15.62 17.95
N PRO A 121 35.65 -16.67 17.14
CA PRO A 121 34.75 -17.00 16.04
C PRO A 121 33.40 -17.59 16.51
N VAL A 122 33.24 -17.88 17.81
CA VAL A 122 32.01 -18.40 18.41
C VAL A 122 31.57 -17.43 19.49
N LEU A 123 30.31 -16.98 19.45
CA LEU A 123 29.76 -16.11 20.48
C LEU A 123 29.85 -16.77 21.86
N ALA A 124 30.12 -15.93 22.87
CA ALA A 124 30.19 -16.31 24.27
C ALA A 124 31.23 -17.38 24.63
N SER A 125 32.15 -17.70 23.73
CA SER A 125 33.16 -18.73 23.98
C SER A 125 34.51 -18.40 23.36
N TYR A 126 35.57 -18.81 24.04
CA TYR A 126 36.94 -18.76 23.52
C TYR A 126 37.32 -20.00 22.70
N GLU A 127 36.34 -20.89 22.42
CA GLU A 127 36.57 -22.09 21.63
C GLU A 127 37.17 -21.73 20.26
N ASN A 128 38.27 -22.39 19.88
CA ASN A 128 39.00 -22.15 18.63
C ASN A 128 39.68 -20.77 18.52
N ALA A 129 39.77 -20.00 19.62
CA ALA A 129 40.48 -18.72 19.68
C ALA A 129 41.82 -18.79 20.42
N VAL A 130 42.04 -19.79 21.30
CA VAL A 130 43.24 -19.91 22.16
C VAL A 130 44.04 -21.21 21.93
N ALA A 131 45.29 -21.09 21.46
CA ALA A 131 46.09 -22.24 20.99
C ALA A 131 46.67 -23.12 22.12
N ALA A 132 46.71 -22.65 23.37
CA ALA A 132 47.29 -23.39 24.50
C ALA A 132 46.40 -23.31 25.75
N TYR A 133 45.88 -24.46 26.19
CA TYR A 133 45.11 -24.61 27.42
C TYR A 133 46.01 -25.08 28.57
N THR A 134 46.70 -24.15 29.23
CA THR A 134 47.24 -24.45 30.57
C THR A 134 46.10 -24.40 31.59
N LEU A 135 46.23 -25.12 32.72
CA LEU A 135 45.20 -25.10 33.78
C LEU A 135 44.83 -23.67 34.23
N PRO A 136 45.79 -22.74 34.46
CA PRO A 136 45.46 -21.36 34.83
C PRO A 136 44.69 -20.59 33.74
N ILE A 137 45.02 -20.78 32.46
CA ILE A 137 44.30 -20.12 31.36
C ILE A 137 42.88 -20.68 31.27
N ARG A 138 42.70 -22.00 31.43
CA ARG A 138 41.37 -22.63 31.40
C ARG A 138 40.45 -22.08 32.48
N GLU A 139 40.96 -21.88 33.69
CA GLU A 139 40.20 -21.28 34.80
C GLU A 139 39.79 -19.84 34.49
N LYS A 140 40.69 -19.03 33.92
CA LYS A 140 40.39 -17.65 33.49
C LYS A 140 39.30 -17.61 32.41
N LEU A 141 39.45 -18.40 31.35
CA LEU A 141 38.48 -18.44 30.25
C LEU A 141 37.11 -18.92 30.75
N SER A 142 37.07 -19.97 31.58
CA SER A 142 35.82 -20.46 32.17
C SER A 142 35.13 -19.42 33.03
N ARG A 143 35.88 -18.56 33.74
CA ARG A 143 35.32 -17.44 34.52
C ARG A 143 34.70 -16.38 33.61
N LEU A 144 35.38 -16.01 32.52
CA LEU A 144 34.88 -15.03 31.56
C LEU A 144 33.65 -15.54 30.80
N GLU A 145 33.63 -16.82 30.41
CA GLU A 145 32.47 -17.48 29.78
C GLU A 145 31.28 -17.55 30.75
N GLY A 146 31.52 -17.94 32.00
CA GLY A 146 30.49 -17.93 33.05
C GLY A 146 29.91 -16.53 33.27
N TRP A 147 30.78 -15.52 33.35
CA TRP A 147 30.36 -14.12 33.49
C TRP A 147 29.51 -13.63 32.31
N MET A 148 29.87 -13.97 31.07
CA MET A 148 29.07 -13.62 29.89
C MET A 148 27.67 -14.24 29.92
N MET A 149 27.56 -15.50 30.35
CA MET A 149 26.25 -16.16 30.47
C MET A 149 25.37 -15.51 31.54
N GLU A 150 25.95 -15.23 32.71
CA GLU A 150 25.25 -14.56 33.80
C GLU A 150 24.79 -13.14 33.40
N LYS A 151 25.69 -12.36 32.78
CA LYS A 151 25.38 -11.02 32.31
C LYS A 151 24.37 -11.02 31.19
N ARG A 152 24.42 -11.98 30.26
CA ARG A 152 23.40 -12.12 29.22
C ARG A 152 22.00 -12.25 29.81
N VAL A 153 21.83 -13.10 30.83
CA VAL A 153 20.54 -13.30 31.51
C VAL A 153 20.12 -12.05 32.28
N THR A 154 21.05 -11.45 33.03
CA THR A 154 20.78 -10.26 33.85
C THR A 154 20.42 -9.04 33.00
N ASP A 155 21.20 -8.77 31.95
CA ASP A 155 20.97 -7.65 31.03
C ASP A 155 19.68 -7.86 30.25
N LEU A 156 19.41 -9.06 29.74
CA LEU A 156 18.15 -9.32 29.04
C LEU A 156 16.96 -9.11 29.97
N GLY A 157 17.04 -9.59 31.22
CA GLY A 157 15.99 -9.36 32.23
C GLY A 157 15.77 -7.88 32.54
N GLY A 158 16.85 -7.10 32.69
CA GLY A 158 16.80 -5.66 32.89
C GLY A 158 16.21 -4.92 31.68
N MET A 159 16.66 -5.25 30.48
CA MET A 159 16.15 -4.69 29.23
C MET A 159 14.66 -4.99 29.04
N MET A 160 14.21 -6.20 29.37
CA MET A 160 12.79 -6.57 29.34
C MET A 160 11.98 -5.74 30.33
N ALA A 161 12.43 -5.60 31.57
CA ALA A 161 11.75 -4.79 32.59
C ALA A 161 11.64 -3.31 32.16
N ASP A 162 12.73 -2.73 31.67
CA ASP A 162 12.76 -1.36 31.17
C ASP A 162 11.87 -1.18 29.94
N SER A 163 11.86 -2.17 29.02
CA SER A 163 10.96 -2.19 27.87
C SER A 163 9.52 -2.19 28.29
N THR A 164 9.16 -3.05 29.24
CA THR A 164 7.80 -3.17 29.77
C THR A 164 7.35 -1.85 30.40
N LEU A 165 8.21 -1.20 31.17
CA LEU A 165 7.92 0.11 31.76
C LEU A 165 7.70 1.18 30.68
N ARG A 166 8.60 1.27 29.69
CA ARG A 166 8.47 2.21 28.57
C ARG A 166 7.21 1.94 27.74
N MET A 167 6.90 0.67 27.47
CA MET A 167 5.70 0.28 26.73
C MET A 167 4.44 0.68 27.50
N ARG A 168 4.31 0.31 28.78
CA ARG A 168 3.18 0.71 29.63
C ARG A 168 3.04 2.22 29.70
N GLN A 169 4.15 2.96 29.77
CA GLN A 169 4.12 4.43 29.76
C GLN A 169 3.57 4.98 28.43
N ARG A 170 4.05 4.48 27.28
CA ARG A 170 3.55 4.89 25.95
C ARG A 170 2.08 4.54 25.76
N ILE A 171 1.63 3.39 26.28
CA ILE A 171 0.21 3.01 26.26
C ILE A 171 -0.62 4.01 27.08
N ARG A 172 -0.19 4.38 28.29
CA ARG A 172 -0.89 5.38 29.12
C ARG A 172 -0.94 6.77 28.47
N GLU A 173 0.07 7.14 27.69
CA GLU A 173 0.08 8.41 26.95
C GLU A 173 -0.87 8.41 25.75
N SER A 174 -1.19 7.22 25.22
CA SER A 174 -2.01 7.03 24.02
C SER A 174 -3.50 6.78 24.33
N ILE A 175 -3.83 6.25 25.52
CA ILE A 175 -5.20 5.95 25.93
C ILE A 175 -5.67 6.87 27.06
N VAL A 176 -6.88 7.41 26.91
CA VAL A 176 -7.60 8.07 28.01
C VAL A 176 -8.16 7.00 28.95
N GLY A 177 -7.82 7.05 30.24
CA GLY A 177 -8.18 5.99 31.21
C GLY A 177 -9.68 5.64 31.26
N GLU A 178 -10.55 6.60 30.99
CA GLU A 178 -12.00 6.40 30.89
C GLU A 178 -12.41 5.39 29.79
N HIS A 179 -11.58 5.22 28.74
CA HIS A 179 -11.80 4.24 27.68
C HIS A 179 -11.52 2.78 28.10
N LEU A 180 -10.91 2.55 29.27
CA LEU A 180 -10.68 1.21 29.81
C LEU A 180 -11.45 0.96 31.11
N GLU A 181 -11.72 2.01 31.88
CA GLU A 181 -12.36 1.90 33.20
C GLU A 181 -13.88 2.16 33.17
N GLY A 182 -14.39 2.69 32.05
CA GLY A 182 -15.79 3.01 31.85
C GLY A 182 -16.74 1.81 31.86
N ASP A 183 -18.02 2.09 32.05
CA ASP A 183 -19.09 1.08 32.07
C ASP A 183 -19.84 0.94 30.74
N ASP A 184 -19.52 1.80 29.76
CA ASP A 184 -20.15 1.82 28.44
C ASP A 184 -19.27 1.13 27.40
N LEU A 185 -19.68 -0.10 27.00
CA LEU A 185 -18.98 -0.88 25.98
C LEU A 185 -18.97 -0.19 24.61
N GLY A 186 -19.90 0.74 24.36
CA GLY A 186 -19.96 1.51 23.11
C GLY A 186 -18.85 2.53 22.99
N THR A 187 -18.57 3.25 24.07
CA THR A 187 -17.41 4.14 24.14
C THR A 187 -16.10 3.36 23.95
N ILE A 188 -15.99 2.17 24.55
CA ILE A 188 -14.80 1.30 24.44
C ILE A 188 -14.63 0.77 23.01
N SER A 189 -15.71 0.27 22.41
CA SER A 189 -15.70 -0.28 21.06
C SER A 189 -15.34 0.79 20.03
N GLN A 190 -15.90 2.00 20.15
CA GLN A 190 -15.58 3.11 19.27
C GLN A 190 -14.12 3.57 19.44
N ALA A 191 -13.64 3.71 20.67
CA ALA A 191 -12.25 4.12 20.93
C ALA A 191 -11.24 3.08 20.40
N PHE A 192 -11.55 1.79 20.48
CA PHE A 192 -10.74 0.73 19.87
C PHE A 192 -10.73 0.82 18.34
N LEU A 193 -11.89 1.03 17.71
CA LEU A 193 -11.99 1.20 16.27
C LEU A 193 -11.23 2.43 15.78
N ASP A 194 -11.29 3.54 16.52
CA ASP A 194 -10.56 4.77 16.22
C ASP A 194 -9.04 4.54 16.31
N ALA A 195 -8.58 3.81 17.33
CA ALA A 195 -7.17 3.40 17.45
C ALA A 195 -6.71 2.54 16.27
N CYS A 196 -7.56 1.61 15.80
CA CYS A 196 -7.27 0.79 14.63
C CYS A 196 -7.18 1.63 13.35
N ALA A 197 -8.14 2.54 13.13
CA ALA A 197 -8.17 3.43 11.97
C ALA A 197 -6.99 4.40 11.95
N ALA A 198 -6.59 4.92 13.12
CA ALA A 198 -5.41 5.78 13.28
C ALA A 198 -4.08 5.02 13.21
N LYS A 199 -4.12 3.68 13.21
CA LYS A 199 -2.94 2.80 13.30
C LYS A 199 -2.09 3.10 14.54
N ASP A 200 -2.75 3.46 15.65
CA ASP A 200 -2.07 3.70 16.92
C ASP A 200 -1.81 2.36 17.63
N ARG A 201 -0.63 1.80 17.39
CA ARG A 201 -0.20 0.53 18.00
C ARG A 201 -0.24 0.57 19.52
N ALA A 202 0.05 1.71 20.15
CA ALA A 202 0.07 1.82 21.61
C ALA A 202 -1.34 1.76 22.17
N ALA A 203 -2.30 2.48 21.58
CA ALA A 203 -3.70 2.41 21.98
C ALA A 203 -4.26 0.99 21.77
N ILE A 204 -3.98 0.37 20.63
CA ILE A 204 -4.41 -1.01 20.35
C ILE A 204 -3.90 -1.96 21.45
N LEU A 205 -2.61 -1.88 21.80
CA LEU A 205 -2.05 -2.74 22.85
C LEU A 205 -2.66 -2.52 24.23
N GLY A 206 -3.08 -1.30 24.58
CA GLY A 206 -3.75 -1.08 25.85
C GLY A 206 -5.12 -1.74 25.90
N PHE A 207 -5.92 -1.66 24.83
CA PHE A 207 -7.17 -2.42 24.69
C PHE A 207 -6.94 -3.94 24.74
N LEU A 208 -5.76 -4.42 24.35
CA LEU A 208 -5.40 -5.84 24.42
C LEU A 208 -4.84 -6.29 25.78
N GLY A 209 -4.88 -5.44 26.82
CA GLY A 209 -4.40 -5.77 28.16
C GLY A 209 -2.96 -5.36 28.46
N GLY A 210 -2.39 -4.43 27.68
CA GLY A 210 -1.02 -3.94 27.87
C GLY A 210 -0.79 -3.15 29.17
N LEU A 211 -1.87 -2.78 29.88
CA LEU A 211 -1.82 -2.17 31.21
C LEU A 211 -2.16 -3.15 32.34
N SER A 212 -2.65 -4.35 32.02
CA SER A 212 -3.00 -5.37 33.01
C SER A 212 -1.78 -5.87 33.77
N ASP A 213 -1.97 -6.17 35.05
CA ASP A 213 -0.95 -6.72 35.94
C ASP A 213 -1.46 -7.96 36.69
N PRO A 214 -0.96 -9.18 36.38
CA PRO A 214 0.03 -9.49 35.35
C PRO A 214 -0.51 -9.33 33.92
N PHE A 215 0.38 -9.35 32.92
CA PHE A 215 -0.02 -9.40 31.51
C PHE A 215 -0.89 -10.63 31.20
N PRO A 216 -1.73 -10.57 30.13
CA PRO A 216 -2.39 -11.75 29.58
C PRO A 216 -1.40 -12.89 29.26
N GLN A 217 -1.83 -14.15 29.42
CA GLN A 217 -0.96 -15.31 29.19
C GLN A 217 -0.44 -15.40 27.76
N ASP A 218 -1.23 -14.93 26.79
CA ASP A 218 -0.97 -14.89 25.36
C ASP A 218 -0.36 -13.54 24.90
N TRP A 219 0.18 -12.74 25.81
CA TRP A 219 0.75 -11.41 25.50
C TRP A 219 1.73 -11.39 24.30
N PRO A 220 2.65 -12.35 24.12
CA PRO A 220 3.51 -12.38 22.94
C PRO A 220 2.73 -12.46 21.61
N ALA A 221 1.61 -13.19 21.58
CA ALA A 221 0.76 -13.27 20.40
C ALA A 221 0.04 -11.94 20.13
N ARG A 222 -0.41 -11.25 21.19
CA ARG A 222 -1.03 -9.91 21.10
C ARG A 222 -0.05 -8.84 20.60
N LEU A 223 1.21 -8.91 21.04
CA LEU A 223 2.28 -8.04 20.53
C LEU A 223 2.49 -8.23 19.02
N ALA A 224 2.54 -9.48 18.56
CA ALA A 224 2.66 -9.80 17.14
C ALA A 224 1.42 -9.34 16.35
N ALA A 225 0.22 -9.64 16.85
CA ALA A 225 -1.06 -9.24 16.24
C ALA A 225 -1.18 -7.72 16.08
N SER A 226 -0.72 -6.93 17.05
CA SER A 226 -0.72 -5.46 16.95
C SER A 226 0.09 -4.93 15.77
N ARG A 227 1.11 -5.65 15.28
CA ARG A 227 1.85 -5.29 14.05
C ARG A 227 0.97 -5.50 12.83
N HIS A 228 0.26 -6.62 12.76
CA HIS A 228 -0.69 -6.89 11.68
C HIS A 228 -1.83 -5.87 11.65
N ALA A 229 -2.25 -5.34 12.80
CA ALA A 229 -3.22 -4.26 12.91
C ALA A 229 -2.76 -2.99 12.19
N VAL A 230 -1.57 -2.47 12.51
CA VAL A 230 -1.04 -1.24 11.88
C VAL A 230 -0.69 -1.41 10.41
N GLU A 231 -0.30 -2.61 10.00
CA GLU A 231 -0.06 -2.96 8.59
C GLU A 231 -1.36 -3.27 7.81
N SER A 232 -2.50 -3.37 8.51
CA SER A 232 -3.80 -3.75 7.94
C SER A 232 -3.76 -5.11 7.20
N ARG A 233 -2.97 -6.08 7.70
CA ARG A 233 -2.74 -7.38 7.06
C ARG A 233 -3.74 -8.44 7.50
N GLY A 234 -4.10 -9.31 6.56
CA GLY A 234 -4.98 -10.46 6.82
C GLY A 234 -6.32 -10.02 7.42
N ALA A 235 -6.74 -10.71 8.48
CA ALA A 235 -8.00 -10.43 9.17
C ALA A 235 -8.09 -9.01 9.76
N TRP A 236 -6.97 -8.38 10.09
CA TRP A 236 -6.93 -7.02 10.63
C TRP A 236 -7.37 -5.94 9.64
N ARG A 237 -7.40 -6.25 8.33
CA ARG A 237 -7.98 -5.36 7.32
C ARG A 237 -9.40 -4.93 7.71
N LEU A 238 -10.21 -5.86 8.22
CA LEU A 238 -11.59 -5.57 8.64
C LEU A 238 -11.68 -4.52 9.75
N LEU A 239 -10.63 -4.31 10.55
CA LEU A 239 -10.60 -3.35 11.67
C LEU A 239 -9.78 -2.08 11.39
N ALA A 240 -8.72 -2.16 10.57
CA ALA A 240 -7.77 -1.06 10.40
C ALA A 240 -7.77 -0.38 9.01
N ASP A 241 -8.28 -1.04 7.96
CA ASP A 241 -8.24 -0.49 6.60
C ASP A 241 -9.29 0.63 6.35
N PRO A 242 -8.91 1.78 5.81
CA PRO A 242 -9.82 2.92 5.63
C PRO A 242 -10.97 2.66 4.63
N GLU A 243 -10.87 1.65 3.78
CA GLU A 243 -11.90 1.34 2.78
C GLU A 243 -13.08 0.53 3.34
N VAL A 244 -12.88 -0.12 4.49
CA VAL A 244 -13.91 -0.94 5.14
C VAL A 244 -14.81 -0.08 6.00
N VAL A 245 -16.13 -0.23 5.82
CA VAL A 245 -17.13 0.46 6.66
C VAL A 245 -17.46 -0.42 7.86
N ARG A 246 -17.33 0.13 9.08
CA ARG A 246 -17.46 -0.60 10.35
C ARG A 246 -18.54 0.03 11.20
N ILE A 247 -19.43 -0.78 11.74
CA ILE A 247 -20.54 -0.34 12.57
C ILE A 247 -20.69 -1.29 13.76
N PRO A 248 -20.53 -0.82 15.01
CA PRO A 248 -20.94 -1.58 16.18
C PRO A 248 -22.45 -1.83 16.14
N LEU A 249 -22.88 -3.08 16.27
CA LEU A 249 -24.30 -3.45 16.21
C LEU A 249 -24.90 -3.74 17.58
N PHE A 250 -24.10 -4.38 18.44
CA PHE A 250 -24.60 -4.98 19.66
C PHE A 250 -23.48 -5.16 20.70
N GLU A 251 -23.89 -5.02 21.96
CA GLU A 251 -23.02 -5.08 23.14
C GLU A 251 -23.77 -5.84 24.23
N GLU A 252 -23.31 -7.04 24.57
CA GLU A 252 -23.82 -7.80 25.72
C GLU A 252 -22.91 -7.60 26.92
N ARG A 253 -23.49 -7.59 28.13
CA ARG A 253 -22.75 -7.37 29.37
C ARG A 253 -23.31 -8.19 30.53
N ASP A 254 -22.42 -8.81 31.29
CA ASP A 254 -22.71 -9.47 32.57
C ASP A 254 -21.82 -8.93 33.72
N GLY A 255 -21.63 -7.61 33.75
CA GLY A 255 -20.94 -6.90 34.83
C GLY A 255 -19.42 -7.04 34.84
N LYS A 256 -18.87 -8.21 34.48
CA LYS A 256 -17.43 -8.51 34.41
C LYS A 256 -16.96 -9.01 33.06
N SER A 257 -17.85 -9.53 32.23
CA SER A 257 -17.60 -9.86 30.84
C SER A 257 -18.67 -9.25 29.94
N GLY A 258 -18.43 -9.33 28.64
CA GLY A 258 -19.34 -8.89 27.61
C GLY A 258 -18.89 -9.35 26.24
N MET A 259 -19.69 -9.04 25.24
CA MET A 259 -19.41 -9.34 23.85
C MET A 259 -19.65 -8.09 23.00
N LEU A 260 -18.68 -7.72 22.17
CA LEU A 260 -18.81 -6.69 21.16
C LEU A 260 -19.08 -7.35 19.81
N THR A 261 -20.14 -6.92 19.12
CA THR A 261 -20.40 -7.32 17.73
C THR A 261 -20.19 -6.15 16.78
N ILE A 262 -19.22 -6.29 15.87
CA ILE A 262 -18.87 -5.28 14.87
C ILE A 262 -19.21 -5.82 13.48
N ALA A 263 -20.08 -5.13 12.76
CA ALA A 263 -20.35 -5.44 11.37
C ALA A 263 -19.42 -4.65 10.43
N CYS A 264 -18.75 -5.36 9.53
CA CYS A 264 -17.75 -4.83 8.62
C CYS A 264 -18.19 -5.08 7.17
N LEU A 265 -18.31 -4.02 6.37
CA LEU A 265 -18.52 -4.09 4.92
C LEU A 265 -17.20 -3.84 4.21
N ASP A 266 -16.55 -4.90 3.74
CA ASP A 266 -15.30 -4.81 2.97
C ASP A 266 -15.59 -4.81 1.45
N PRO A 267 -15.23 -3.73 0.73
CA PRO A 267 -15.37 -3.70 -0.72
C PRO A 267 -14.40 -4.66 -1.44
N SER A 268 -13.24 -4.97 -0.84
CA SER A 268 -12.21 -5.81 -1.45
C SER A 268 -12.16 -7.18 -0.77
N MET A 269 -12.09 -8.25 -1.55
CA MET A 269 -11.64 -9.54 -1.04
C MET A 269 -10.75 -10.20 -2.10
N PRO A 270 -9.42 -10.14 -1.94
CA PRO A 270 -8.51 -10.94 -2.74
C PRO A 270 -8.76 -12.43 -2.47
N GLY A 271 -8.94 -13.24 -3.52
CA GLY A 271 -8.91 -14.71 -3.41
C GLY A 271 -10.24 -15.46 -3.52
N PHE A 272 -11.40 -14.80 -3.39
CA PHE A 272 -12.70 -15.49 -3.49
C PHE A 272 -13.70 -14.76 -4.40
N PRO A 273 -13.79 -15.14 -5.69
CA PRO A 273 -14.83 -14.63 -6.59
C PRO A 273 -16.23 -14.99 -6.03
N GLY A 274 -17.00 -13.99 -5.60
CA GLY A 274 -18.38 -14.17 -5.10
C GLY A 274 -18.64 -13.69 -3.66
N THR A 275 -17.59 -13.29 -2.92
CA THR A 275 -17.70 -12.77 -1.53
C THR A 275 -17.45 -11.26 -1.39
N MET A 276 -17.12 -10.56 -2.49
CA MET A 276 -16.90 -9.10 -2.49
C MET A 276 -18.14 -8.32 -2.04
N GLY A 277 -17.92 -7.28 -1.24
CA GLY A 277 -18.97 -6.40 -0.74
C GLY A 277 -19.93 -7.09 0.23
N ARG A 278 -19.54 -8.16 0.91
CA ARG A 278 -20.38 -8.77 1.96
C ARG A 278 -20.18 -8.07 3.30
N ILE A 279 -21.25 -8.01 4.08
CA ILE A 279 -21.18 -7.64 5.49
C ILE A 279 -20.71 -8.87 6.26
N ARG A 280 -19.69 -8.70 7.11
CA ARG A 280 -19.15 -9.74 7.99
C ARG A 280 -19.31 -9.30 9.43
N LEU A 281 -19.68 -10.23 10.31
CA LEU A 281 -19.74 -9.99 11.73
C LEU A 281 -18.42 -10.40 12.37
N LEU A 282 -17.90 -9.55 13.24
CA LEU A 282 -16.78 -9.84 14.11
C LEU A 282 -17.28 -9.80 15.55
N PHE A 283 -17.11 -10.92 16.24
CA PHE A 283 -17.41 -11.08 17.65
C PHE A 283 -16.11 -10.95 18.43
N ILE A 284 -16.07 -10.03 19.39
CA ILE A 284 -14.92 -9.80 20.27
C ILE A 284 -15.40 -9.87 21.71
N ASP A 285 -14.95 -10.89 22.43
CA ASP A 285 -15.18 -11.00 23.86
C ASP A 285 -14.46 -9.87 24.60
N VAL A 286 -15.07 -9.34 25.66
CA VAL A 286 -14.46 -8.34 26.53
C VAL A 286 -14.56 -8.77 27.98
N GLU A 287 -13.49 -8.56 28.75
CA GLU A 287 -13.42 -8.94 30.16
C GLU A 287 -12.79 -7.82 30.99
N LYS A 288 -13.26 -7.61 32.23
CA LYS A 288 -12.54 -6.76 33.19
C LYS A 288 -11.41 -7.54 33.84
N ASP A 289 -10.20 -6.97 33.84
CA ASP A 289 -9.08 -7.51 34.58
C ASP A 289 -9.22 -7.31 36.10
N GLY A 290 -8.22 -7.79 36.86
CA GLY A 290 -8.19 -7.67 38.32
C GLY A 290 -8.15 -6.23 38.85
N SER A 291 -7.83 -5.25 37.99
CA SER A 291 -7.86 -3.81 38.30
C SER A 291 -9.17 -3.13 37.90
N GLY A 292 -10.08 -3.86 37.25
CA GLY A 292 -11.37 -3.35 36.78
C GLY A 292 -11.32 -2.71 35.39
N GLN A 293 -10.18 -2.82 34.68
CA GLN A 293 -10.02 -2.33 33.32
C GLN A 293 -10.50 -3.36 32.31
N TRP A 294 -11.25 -2.92 31.31
CA TRP A 294 -11.67 -3.77 30.20
C TRP A 294 -10.49 -4.12 29.30
N ARG A 295 -10.43 -5.38 28.89
CA ARG A 295 -9.57 -5.88 27.83
C ARG A 295 -10.39 -6.61 26.78
N LEU A 296 -9.95 -6.52 25.54
CA LEU A 296 -10.52 -7.26 24.41
C LEU A 296 -9.80 -8.60 24.29
N GLU A 297 -10.58 -9.66 24.19
CA GLU A 297 -10.12 -11.01 23.90
C GLU A 297 -10.23 -11.25 22.40
N LEU A 298 -9.06 -11.32 21.74
CA LEU A 298 -9.00 -11.43 20.29
C LEU A 298 -9.39 -12.84 19.83
N PRO A 299 -10.27 -12.99 18.82
CA PRO A 299 -10.46 -14.26 18.17
C PRO A 299 -9.17 -14.75 17.50
N SER A 300 -9.05 -16.07 17.33
CA SER A 300 -7.86 -16.72 16.77
C SER A 300 -7.45 -16.18 15.40
N SER A 301 -8.41 -15.70 14.61
CA SER A 301 -8.18 -15.09 13.30
C SER A 301 -7.38 -13.79 13.37
N LEU A 302 -7.60 -12.97 14.40
CA LEU A 302 -6.85 -11.74 14.64
C LEU A 302 -5.51 -12.02 15.34
N LEU A 303 -5.43 -13.04 16.20
CA LEU A 303 -4.17 -13.40 16.86
C LEU A 303 -3.12 -13.98 15.90
N SER A 304 -3.55 -14.82 14.94
CA SER A 304 -2.64 -15.54 14.04
C SER A 304 -2.25 -14.75 12.78
N GLY A 305 -2.97 -13.68 12.44
CA GLY A 305 -2.72 -12.84 11.27
C GLY A 305 -2.99 -13.50 9.90
N ASN A 306 -3.26 -14.81 9.87
CA ASN A 306 -3.30 -15.65 8.67
C ASN A 306 -4.57 -16.52 8.55
N ALA A 307 -5.49 -16.51 9.51
CA ALA A 307 -6.67 -17.36 9.41
C ALA A 307 -7.75 -16.72 8.51
N ASP A 308 -8.23 -17.50 7.55
CA ASP A 308 -9.48 -17.20 6.85
C ASP A 308 -10.64 -17.20 7.86
N PHE A 309 -11.47 -16.16 7.84
CA PHE A 309 -12.74 -16.17 8.57
C PHE A 309 -13.62 -17.30 8.03
N SER A 310 -14.00 -18.26 8.88
CA SER A 310 -14.99 -19.29 8.52
C SER A 310 -16.35 -18.64 8.28
N GLU A 311 -16.94 -18.85 7.09
CA GLU A 311 -18.25 -18.34 6.67
C GLU A 311 -19.43 -19.24 7.11
N ASP A 312 -19.38 -19.84 8.30
CA ASP A 312 -20.51 -20.61 8.82
C ASP A 312 -21.35 -19.69 9.72
N GLY A 313 -22.27 -18.94 9.10
CA GLY A 313 -23.22 -18.09 9.81
C GLY A 313 -24.56 -18.79 10.02
N ASP A 314 -25.03 -18.84 11.26
CA ASP A 314 -26.36 -19.31 11.65
C ASP A 314 -27.44 -18.26 11.34
N ASP A 315 -28.74 -18.63 11.41
CA ASP A 315 -29.87 -17.69 11.19
C ASP A 315 -29.80 -16.43 12.06
N LEU A 316 -29.17 -16.51 13.24
CA LEU A 316 -28.96 -15.39 14.16
C LEU A 316 -28.04 -14.30 13.58
N ASP A 317 -27.08 -14.68 12.74
CA ASP A 317 -26.18 -13.75 12.06
C ASP A 317 -26.92 -12.95 10.98
N ALA A 318 -27.97 -13.54 10.38
CA ALA A 318 -28.77 -12.86 9.37
C ALA A 318 -29.54 -11.66 9.96
N ASP A 319 -30.11 -11.82 11.16
CA ASP A 319 -30.82 -10.76 11.87
C ASP A 319 -29.89 -9.63 12.31
N LEU A 320 -28.71 -9.97 12.84
CA LEU A 320 -27.69 -8.98 13.20
C LEU A 320 -27.20 -8.22 11.96
N MET A 321 -26.89 -8.92 10.87
CA MET A 321 -26.51 -8.26 9.61
C MET A 321 -27.60 -7.34 9.06
N ASP A 322 -28.88 -7.67 9.29
CA ASP A 322 -30.03 -6.84 8.89
C ASP A 322 -30.12 -5.53 9.70
N LEU A 323 -29.46 -5.42 10.86
CA LEU A 323 -29.34 -4.18 11.64
C LEU A 323 -28.31 -3.21 11.08
N PHE A 324 -27.32 -3.68 10.30
CA PHE A 324 -26.24 -2.85 9.78
C PHE A 324 -26.72 -1.62 8.99
N PRO A 325 -27.62 -1.74 7.98
CA PRO A 325 -28.06 -0.58 7.20
C PRO A 325 -28.77 0.46 8.06
N LYS A 326 -29.53 0.02 9.07
CA LYS A 326 -30.23 0.90 10.00
C LYS A 326 -29.24 1.69 10.86
N ARG A 327 -28.28 0.99 11.50
CA ARG A 327 -27.25 1.63 12.34
C ARG A 327 -26.35 2.55 11.52
N LEU A 328 -26.00 2.15 10.31
CA LEU A 328 -25.27 3.01 9.38
C LEU A 328 -26.04 4.29 9.08
N ARG A 329 -27.37 4.22 8.91
CA ARG A 329 -28.20 5.42 8.66
C ARG A 329 -28.30 6.35 9.86
N GLU A 330 -28.31 5.80 11.07
CA GLU A 330 -28.30 6.57 12.32
C GLU A 330 -27.01 7.40 12.46
N LEU A 331 -25.87 6.82 12.09
CA LEU A 331 -24.56 7.48 12.13
C LEU A 331 -24.33 8.40 10.92
N ASP A 332 -24.74 7.96 9.74
CA ASP A 332 -24.56 8.66 8.47
C ASP A 332 -25.91 8.89 7.76
N PRO A 333 -26.58 10.03 8.04
CA PRO A 333 -27.84 10.36 7.39
C PRO A 333 -27.72 10.40 5.85
N ALA A 334 -28.82 10.02 5.21
CA ALA A 334 -28.93 10.00 3.74
C ALA A 334 -28.77 11.40 3.14
N ILE A 335 -28.08 11.48 2.00
CA ILE A 335 -27.99 12.70 1.20
C ILE A 335 -28.96 12.58 0.05
N HIS A 336 -30.14 13.18 0.24
CA HIS A 336 -31.18 13.25 -0.78
C HIS A 336 -30.84 14.34 -1.81
N ALA A 337 -30.99 14.00 -3.09
CA ALA A 337 -30.87 14.96 -4.17
C ALA A 337 -32.23 15.59 -4.51
N PRO A 338 -32.29 16.87 -4.91
CA PRO A 338 -33.54 17.53 -5.26
C PRO A 338 -34.18 16.98 -6.55
N GLY A 339 -33.38 16.43 -7.45
CA GLY A 339 -33.83 15.83 -8.71
C GLY A 339 -33.08 14.54 -9.04
N ALA A 340 -33.65 13.75 -9.95
CA ALA A 340 -33.10 12.46 -10.34
C ALA A 340 -31.74 12.61 -11.05
N ARG A 341 -31.55 13.69 -11.81
CA ARG A 341 -30.29 13.99 -12.48
C ARG A 341 -29.19 14.30 -11.48
N GLU A 342 -29.49 15.16 -10.51
CA GLU A 342 -28.58 15.53 -9.43
C GLU A 342 -28.23 14.30 -8.56
N ALA A 343 -29.17 13.36 -8.39
CA ALA A 343 -28.90 12.09 -7.72
C ALA A 343 -27.86 11.26 -8.49
N ALA A 344 -28.04 11.13 -9.81
CA ALA A 344 -27.11 10.41 -10.67
C ALA A 344 -25.72 11.04 -10.68
N ASP A 345 -25.64 12.37 -10.87
CA ASP A 345 -24.37 13.10 -10.86
C ASP A 345 -23.68 12.99 -9.48
N GLY A 346 -24.44 13.06 -8.38
CA GLY A 346 -23.93 12.92 -7.02
C GLY A 346 -23.36 11.53 -6.71
N VAL A 347 -24.01 10.46 -7.16
CA VAL A 347 -23.50 9.09 -7.04
C VAL A 347 -22.26 8.89 -7.90
N MET A 348 -22.25 9.42 -9.11
CA MET A 348 -21.06 9.31 -9.97
C MET A 348 -19.87 10.07 -9.42
N ALA A 349 -20.10 11.23 -8.79
CA ALA A 349 -19.04 11.96 -8.10
C ALA A 349 -18.50 11.16 -6.91
N SER A 350 -19.37 10.58 -6.07
CA SER A 350 -18.92 9.78 -4.91
C SER A 350 -18.20 8.50 -5.33
N LEU A 351 -18.63 7.84 -6.40
CA LEU A 351 -17.96 6.66 -6.94
C LEU A 351 -16.56 6.98 -7.48
N LYS A 352 -16.34 8.19 -8.03
CA LYS A 352 -15.03 8.58 -8.61
C LYS A 352 -14.02 9.04 -7.57
N SER A 353 -14.45 9.81 -6.57
CA SER A 353 -13.53 10.52 -5.67
C SER A 353 -13.89 10.42 -4.19
N GLY A 354 -14.99 9.75 -3.85
CA GLY A 354 -15.44 9.59 -2.47
C GLY A 354 -15.03 8.26 -1.85
N THR A 355 -15.11 8.20 -0.52
CA THR A 355 -14.99 6.94 0.22
C THR A 355 -16.24 6.07 0.00
N LEU A 356 -16.13 4.77 0.32
CA LEU A 356 -17.29 3.89 0.31
C LEU A 356 -18.41 4.43 1.22
N ARG A 357 -18.04 4.90 2.41
CA ARG A 357 -18.98 5.48 3.39
C ARG A 357 -19.76 6.65 2.80
N GLU A 358 -19.10 7.58 2.11
CA GLU A 358 -19.77 8.69 1.41
C GLU A 358 -20.68 8.23 0.27
N THR A 359 -20.31 7.17 -0.44
CA THR A 359 -21.17 6.58 -1.47
C THR A 359 -22.44 5.97 -0.87
N LEU A 360 -22.34 5.27 0.26
CA LEU A 360 -23.47 4.65 0.95
C LEU A 360 -24.50 5.67 1.47
N ARG A 361 -24.09 6.91 1.75
CA ARG A 361 -25.02 7.99 2.12
C ARG A 361 -26.01 8.34 1.01
N ARG A 362 -25.70 8.00 -0.24
CA ARG A 362 -26.57 8.25 -1.41
C ARG A 362 -27.46 7.06 -1.77
N VAL A 363 -27.27 5.93 -1.10
CA VAL A 363 -28.00 4.69 -1.33
C VAL A 363 -29.32 4.73 -0.58
N ASP A 364 -30.37 4.22 -1.20
CA ASP A 364 -31.62 3.84 -0.59
C ASP A 364 -31.50 2.42 -0.04
N PHE A 365 -31.61 2.27 1.29
CA PHE A 365 -31.53 0.96 1.95
C PHE A 365 -32.86 0.20 1.96
N GLY A 366 -33.91 0.74 1.34
CA GLY A 366 -35.22 0.11 1.35
C GLY A 366 -35.90 0.17 2.73
N ARG A 367 -36.90 -0.69 2.92
CA ARG A 367 -37.70 -0.72 4.16
C ARG A 367 -37.34 -1.90 5.07
N GLN A 368 -36.72 -2.94 4.51
CA GLN A 368 -36.37 -4.17 5.22
C GLN A 368 -34.84 -4.30 5.38
N GLY A 369 -34.39 -4.94 6.46
CA GLY A 369 -32.95 -5.15 6.72
C GLY A 369 -32.24 -5.90 5.59
N LYS A 370 -32.87 -6.97 5.09
CA LYS A 370 -32.35 -7.74 3.95
C LYS A 370 -32.18 -6.93 2.67
N GLU A 371 -33.12 -6.04 2.34
CA GLU A 371 -33.01 -5.13 1.19
C GLU A 371 -31.81 -4.21 1.37
N GLY A 372 -31.67 -3.61 2.56
CA GLY A 372 -30.56 -2.72 2.89
C GLY A 372 -29.20 -3.40 2.83
N ARG A 373 -29.10 -4.65 3.29
CA ARG A 373 -27.86 -5.45 3.19
C ARG A 373 -27.46 -5.68 1.74
N ILE A 374 -28.41 -6.02 0.87
CA ILE A 374 -28.15 -6.24 -0.56
C ILE A 374 -27.74 -4.93 -1.23
N ALA A 375 -28.43 -3.83 -0.92
CA ALA A 375 -28.10 -2.50 -1.42
C ALA A 375 -26.69 -2.05 -1.02
N CYS A 376 -26.31 -2.22 0.26
CA CYS A 376 -24.95 -1.97 0.74
C CYS A 376 -23.92 -2.81 -0.02
N SER A 377 -24.23 -4.10 -0.22
CA SER A 377 -23.34 -5.04 -0.89
C SER A 377 -23.07 -4.66 -2.35
N ASP A 378 -24.13 -4.34 -3.09
CA ASP A 378 -24.02 -3.99 -4.50
C ASP A 378 -23.39 -2.61 -4.68
N ALA A 379 -23.63 -1.67 -3.77
CA ALA A 379 -22.91 -0.39 -3.73
C ALA A 379 -21.40 -0.58 -3.50
N ALA A 380 -21.02 -1.43 -2.53
CA ALA A 380 -19.62 -1.73 -2.24
C ALA A 380 -18.91 -2.42 -3.41
N LYS A 381 -19.57 -3.39 -4.06
CA LYS A 381 -19.04 -4.03 -5.29
C LYS A 381 -18.82 -3.02 -6.40
N LEU A 382 -19.77 -2.10 -6.61
CA LEU A 382 -19.65 -1.09 -7.65
C LEU A 382 -18.53 -0.11 -7.34
N TRP A 383 -18.42 0.34 -6.09
CA TRP A 383 -17.32 1.19 -5.64
C TRP A 383 -15.97 0.48 -5.84
N TRP A 384 -15.84 -0.78 -5.44
CA TRP A 384 -14.60 -1.55 -5.65
C TRP A 384 -14.21 -1.72 -7.12
N LYS A 385 -15.19 -1.81 -8.03
CA LYS A 385 -14.90 -1.83 -9.48
C LYS A 385 -14.20 -0.56 -9.97
N VAL A 386 -14.33 0.58 -9.29
CA VAL A 386 -13.63 1.83 -9.63
C VAL A 386 -12.27 1.91 -8.92
N HIS A 387 -12.21 1.48 -7.65
CA HIS A 387 -11.07 1.74 -6.78
C HIS A 387 -10.07 0.58 -6.65
N GLY A 388 -10.46 -0.64 -7.04
CA GLY A 388 -9.62 -1.82 -6.86
C GLY A 388 -8.28 -1.73 -7.57
N SER A 389 -7.23 -2.30 -6.97
CA SER A 389 -5.88 -2.29 -7.55
C SER A 389 -5.85 -2.92 -8.95
N GLY A 390 -5.59 -2.11 -9.97
CA GLY A 390 -5.60 -2.51 -11.40
C GLY A 390 -6.92 -2.20 -12.14
N ALA A 391 -7.94 -1.70 -11.45
CA ALA A 391 -9.21 -1.29 -12.03
C ALA A 391 -9.17 0.18 -12.47
N LEU A 392 -8.39 0.50 -13.51
CA LEU A 392 -8.51 1.82 -14.13
C LEU A 392 -9.76 1.86 -15.00
N ARG A 393 -10.89 2.13 -14.34
CA ARG A 393 -12.21 2.18 -14.95
C ARG A 393 -12.74 3.61 -14.98
N MET A 394 -13.19 4.04 -16.15
CA MET A 394 -13.89 5.30 -16.29
C MET A 394 -15.36 5.07 -16.66
N PRO A 395 -16.31 5.50 -15.83
CA PRO A 395 -17.71 5.48 -16.20
C PRO A 395 -18.01 6.64 -17.16
N LEU A 396 -18.55 6.28 -18.33
CA LEU A 396 -19.00 7.18 -19.38
C LEU A 396 -20.52 7.09 -19.49
N GLU A 397 -21.22 8.19 -19.25
CA GLU A 397 -22.68 8.19 -19.39
C GLU A 397 -23.10 7.94 -20.84
N LEU A 398 -24.04 7.03 -21.02
CA LEU A 398 -24.63 6.64 -22.30
C LEU A 398 -26.05 7.18 -22.46
N GLY A 399 -26.79 7.29 -21.36
CA GLY A 399 -28.14 7.81 -21.36
C GLY A 399 -28.71 7.97 -19.96
N PHE A 400 -29.71 8.82 -19.87
CA PHE A 400 -30.48 9.09 -18.66
C PHE A 400 -31.96 9.14 -19.02
N ARG A 401 -32.81 8.57 -18.18
CA ARG A 401 -34.27 8.63 -18.32
C ARG A 401 -34.93 8.70 -16.96
N GLU A 402 -35.89 9.60 -16.83
CA GLU A 402 -36.81 9.70 -15.70
C GLU A 402 -38.20 9.22 -16.14
N GLU A 403 -38.87 8.48 -15.28
CA GLU A 403 -40.20 7.90 -15.49
C GLU A 403 -40.94 7.90 -14.15
N GLY A 404 -41.90 8.82 -13.98
CA GLY A 404 -42.64 8.98 -12.72
C GLY A 404 -41.72 9.27 -11.53
N ASP A 405 -41.79 8.42 -10.51
CA ASP A 405 -40.96 8.51 -9.29
C ASP A 405 -39.68 7.65 -9.38
N SER A 406 -39.32 7.22 -10.59
CA SER A 406 -38.15 6.40 -10.88
C SER A 406 -37.26 7.05 -11.94
N ALA A 407 -35.97 6.75 -11.93
CA ALA A 407 -35.06 7.13 -13.01
C ALA A 407 -33.98 6.08 -13.20
N ALA A 408 -33.36 6.08 -14.38
CA ALA A 408 -32.23 5.23 -14.71
C ALA A 408 -31.14 6.04 -15.44
N ALA A 409 -29.89 5.82 -15.03
CA ALA A 409 -28.71 6.32 -15.70
C ALA A 409 -27.85 5.14 -16.15
N VAL A 410 -27.48 5.09 -17.44
CA VAL A 410 -26.67 4.02 -18.00
C VAL A 410 -25.27 4.53 -18.25
N PHE A 411 -24.27 3.80 -17.77
CA PHE A 411 -22.85 4.12 -17.93
C PHE A 411 -22.11 2.97 -18.61
N GLN A 412 -21.27 3.29 -19.59
CA GLN A 412 -20.22 2.39 -20.06
C GLN A 412 -19.05 2.45 -19.08
N TRP A 413 -18.68 1.31 -18.51
CA TRP A 413 -17.49 1.17 -17.67
C TRP A 413 -16.28 0.87 -18.54
N PHE A 414 -15.67 1.91 -19.08
CA PHE A 414 -14.46 1.78 -19.89
C PHE A 414 -13.31 1.26 -19.03
N SER A 415 -12.73 0.12 -19.41
CA SER A 415 -11.53 -0.43 -18.78
C SER A 415 -10.33 -0.17 -19.66
N VAL A 416 -9.27 0.41 -19.09
CA VAL A 416 -8.01 0.58 -19.83
C VAL A 416 -7.38 -0.76 -20.23
N ALA A 417 -7.55 -1.81 -19.41
CA ALA A 417 -7.02 -3.14 -19.71
C ALA A 417 -7.76 -3.84 -20.87
N ASP A 418 -9.01 -3.45 -21.13
CA ASP A 418 -9.83 -4.01 -22.21
C ASP A 418 -10.64 -2.89 -22.89
N PRO A 419 -9.97 -2.04 -23.70
CA PRO A 419 -10.57 -0.85 -24.28
C PRO A 419 -11.61 -1.17 -25.36
N ASP A 420 -11.74 -2.45 -25.74
CA ASP A 420 -12.72 -2.92 -26.71
C ASP A 420 -14.04 -3.37 -26.07
N ARG A 421 -14.04 -3.65 -24.77
CA ARG A 421 -15.19 -4.22 -24.06
C ARG A 421 -16.30 -3.22 -23.82
N PHE A 422 -17.48 -3.57 -24.30
CA PHE A 422 -18.73 -2.92 -23.92
C PHE A 422 -19.25 -3.54 -22.61
N GLU A 423 -19.32 -2.73 -21.56
CA GLU A 423 -19.76 -3.12 -20.21
C GLU A 423 -20.72 -2.03 -19.69
N PRO A 424 -21.99 -2.04 -20.14
CA PRO A 424 -22.99 -1.11 -19.63
C PRO A 424 -23.38 -1.49 -18.20
N VAL A 425 -23.53 -0.49 -17.35
CA VAL A 425 -24.07 -0.60 -16.00
C VAL A 425 -25.18 0.42 -15.86
N THR A 426 -26.36 -0.06 -15.47
CA THR A 426 -27.52 0.78 -15.21
C THR A 426 -27.62 1.05 -13.71
N LEU A 427 -27.72 2.32 -13.34
CA LEU A 427 -28.02 2.77 -11.99
C LEU A 427 -29.47 3.23 -11.95
N PHE A 428 -30.23 2.75 -10.97
CA PHE A 428 -31.64 3.10 -10.79
C PHE A 428 -31.80 4.04 -9.61
N PHE A 429 -32.69 5.01 -9.72
CA PHE A 429 -32.96 6.02 -8.70
C PHE A 429 -34.44 6.07 -8.41
N ARG A 430 -34.77 6.44 -7.18
CA ARG A 430 -36.15 6.54 -6.72
C ARG A 430 -36.36 7.83 -5.96
N LYS A 431 -37.53 8.42 -6.16
CA LYS A 431 -38.00 9.57 -5.41
C LYS A 431 -38.60 9.13 -4.08
N SER A 432 -38.15 9.77 -3.01
CA SER A 432 -38.75 9.70 -1.67
C SER A 432 -39.36 11.05 -1.30
N ALA A 433 -40.01 11.14 -0.13
CA ALA A 433 -40.55 12.40 0.37
C ALA A 433 -39.48 13.49 0.52
N ASP A 434 -38.25 13.11 0.85
CA ASP A 434 -37.14 14.01 1.12
C ASP A 434 -36.25 14.26 -0.12
N GLY A 435 -36.53 13.58 -1.24
CA GLY A 435 -35.79 13.70 -2.50
C GLY A 435 -35.34 12.36 -3.07
N TRP A 436 -34.39 12.39 -4.00
CA TRP A 436 -33.95 11.24 -4.78
C TRP A 436 -32.74 10.53 -4.18
N LEU A 437 -32.76 9.20 -4.23
CA LEU A 437 -31.68 8.31 -3.78
C LEU A 437 -31.41 7.22 -4.83
N TRP A 438 -30.23 6.61 -4.75
CA TRP A 438 -29.82 5.50 -5.61
C TRP A 438 -30.24 4.15 -5.03
N CYS A 439 -30.84 3.28 -5.84
CA CYS A 439 -31.31 1.96 -5.48
C CYS A 439 -30.43 0.88 -6.15
N PRO A 440 -29.27 0.51 -5.57
CA PRO A 440 -28.48 -0.62 -6.02
C PRO A 440 -29.17 -1.94 -5.66
N GLY A 441 -29.21 -2.88 -6.61
CA GLY A 441 -29.68 -4.24 -6.37
C GLY A 441 -31.20 -4.40 -6.53
N ILE A 442 -31.86 -4.94 -5.49
CA ILE A 442 -33.29 -5.30 -5.55
C ILE A 442 -34.16 -4.04 -5.48
N VAL A 443 -35.04 -3.91 -6.46
CA VAL A 443 -36.05 -2.85 -6.48
C VAL A 443 -37.23 -3.28 -5.61
N PRO A 444 -37.68 -2.45 -4.65
CA PRO A 444 -38.87 -2.72 -3.85
C PRO A 444 -40.10 -3.02 -4.74
N SER A 445 -41.08 -3.74 -4.21
CA SER A 445 -42.32 -4.08 -4.93
C SER A 445 -43.05 -2.84 -5.47
N ASP A 446 -43.00 -1.75 -4.72
CA ASP A 446 -43.58 -0.45 -5.07
C ASP A 446 -42.67 0.23 -6.11
N GLY A 447 -43.13 0.36 -7.36
CA GLY A 447 -42.33 0.90 -8.48
C GLY A 447 -41.75 -0.14 -9.45
N MET A 448 -42.15 -1.41 -9.33
CA MET A 448 -41.68 -2.50 -10.21
C MET A 448 -42.05 -2.28 -11.69
N GLU A 449 -43.18 -1.61 -11.98
CA GLU A 449 -43.60 -1.30 -13.36
C GLU A 449 -42.67 -0.27 -14.01
N ASP A 450 -42.42 0.87 -13.35
CA ASP A 450 -41.49 1.90 -13.82
C ASP A 450 -40.07 1.33 -13.96
N HIS A 451 -39.61 0.54 -12.99
CA HIS A 451 -38.33 -0.15 -13.08
C HIS A 451 -38.26 -1.11 -14.28
N ARG A 452 -39.34 -1.84 -14.57
CA ARG A 452 -39.41 -2.71 -15.76
C ARG A 452 -39.32 -1.87 -17.04
N ALA A 453 -40.06 -0.77 -17.12
CA ALA A 453 -40.03 0.13 -18.27
C ALA A 453 -38.63 0.75 -18.50
N LEU A 454 -37.97 1.20 -17.43
CA LEU A 454 -36.60 1.71 -17.47
C LEU A 454 -35.58 0.62 -17.84
N SER A 455 -35.76 -0.60 -17.33
CA SER A 455 -34.92 -1.75 -17.70
C SER A 455 -35.07 -2.14 -19.17
N GLU A 456 -36.30 -2.12 -19.69
CA GLU A 456 -36.59 -2.36 -21.12
C GLU A 456 -36.00 -1.24 -21.99
N TRP A 457 -36.11 0.02 -21.57
CA TRP A 457 -35.46 1.15 -22.23
C TRP A 457 -33.95 1.01 -22.29
N ALA A 458 -33.31 0.66 -21.17
CA ALA A 458 -31.86 0.46 -21.12
C ALA A 458 -31.42 -0.66 -22.07
N LYS A 459 -32.12 -1.81 -22.05
CA LYS A 459 -31.85 -2.93 -22.97
C LYS A 459 -32.03 -2.56 -24.44
N ALA A 460 -33.07 -1.78 -24.76
CA ALA A 460 -33.32 -1.31 -26.13
C ALA A 460 -32.21 -0.35 -26.61
N GLY A 461 -31.63 0.44 -25.70
CA GLY A 461 -30.53 1.36 -25.99
C GLY A 461 -29.17 0.70 -26.26
N GLU A 462 -28.93 -0.50 -25.70
CA GLU A 462 -27.61 -1.17 -25.75
C GLU A 462 -27.03 -1.31 -27.15
N GLY A 463 -27.86 -1.64 -28.15
CA GLY A 463 -27.41 -1.80 -29.53
C GLY A 463 -26.88 -0.50 -30.16
N GLY A 464 -27.51 0.64 -29.82
CA GLY A 464 -27.08 1.97 -30.26
C GLY A 464 -25.84 2.43 -29.49
N TRP A 465 -25.84 2.26 -28.17
CA TRP A 465 -24.71 2.63 -27.31
C TRP A 465 -23.45 1.83 -27.64
N ARG A 466 -23.55 0.52 -27.87
CA ARG A 466 -22.42 -0.33 -28.27
C ARG A 466 -21.69 0.20 -29.51
N LYS A 467 -22.42 0.86 -30.43
CA LYS A 467 -21.86 1.44 -31.66
C LYS A 467 -21.28 2.84 -31.47
N SER A 468 -21.75 3.60 -30.48
CA SER A 468 -21.48 5.05 -30.34
C SER A 468 -20.63 5.43 -29.13
N TRP A 469 -20.54 4.58 -28.09
CA TRP A 469 -19.85 4.94 -26.84
C TRP A 469 -18.39 5.33 -27.04
N ARG A 470 -17.70 4.72 -28.01
CA ARG A 470 -16.31 5.06 -28.33
C ARG A 470 -16.21 6.46 -28.94
N THR A 471 -17.15 6.84 -29.80
CA THR A 471 -17.23 8.20 -30.33
C THR A 471 -17.44 9.20 -29.19
N GLU A 472 -18.30 8.87 -28.22
CA GLU A 472 -18.53 9.71 -27.04
C GLU A 472 -17.28 9.86 -26.18
N LEU A 473 -16.56 8.76 -25.90
CA LEU A 473 -15.29 8.78 -25.18
C LEU A 473 -14.27 9.72 -25.86
N MET A 474 -14.19 9.64 -27.18
CA MET A 474 -13.22 10.38 -27.98
C MET A 474 -13.60 11.84 -28.25
N LYS A 475 -14.78 12.32 -27.85
CA LYS A 475 -15.13 13.75 -28.00
C LYS A 475 -14.17 14.71 -27.32
N SER A 476 -13.46 14.25 -26.28
CA SER A 476 -12.56 15.11 -25.51
C SER A 476 -11.27 15.44 -26.25
N GLY A 477 -10.81 14.60 -27.19
CA GLY A 477 -9.55 14.85 -27.92
C GLY A 477 -9.76 15.33 -29.35
N THR A 478 -8.64 15.61 -30.04
CA THR A 478 -8.67 16.33 -31.32
C THR A 478 -8.44 15.39 -32.52
N PRO A 479 -9.46 15.10 -33.36
CA PRO A 479 -9.25 14.40 -34.63
C PRO A 479 -8.52 15.30 -35.63
N LEU A 480 -7.55 14.73 -36.34
CA LEU A 480 -6.78 15.39 -37.37
C LEU A 480 -7.07 14.74 -38.73
N GLY A 481 -7.90 15.40 -39.53
CA GLY A 481 -8.05 15.06 -40.95
C GLY A 481 -6.79 15.39 -41.77
N SER A 482 -6.02 16.38 -41.31
CA SER A 482 -4.72 16.81 -41.84
C SER A 482 -3.93 17.52 -40.73
N ILE A 483 -2.60 17.57 -40.85
CA ILE A 483 -1.73 18.33 -39.94
C ILE A 483 -1.40 19.68 -40.57
N ASP A 484 -1.62 20.76 -39.82
CA ASP A 484 -1.18 22.09 -40.20
C ASP A 484 0.30 22.27 -39.83
N PHE A 485 1.13 22.50 -40.85
CA PHE A 485 2.57 22.73 -40.70
C PHE A 485 2.94 24.21 -40.78
N GLY A 486 1.96 25.13 -40.82
CA GLY A 486 2.18 26.58 -40.81
C GLY A 486 2.74 27.08 -39.49
N ARG A 487 2.65 26.30 -38.40
CA ARG A 487 3.19 26.63 -37.09
C ARG A 487 3.68 25.37 -36.36
N VAL A 488 4.83 25.48 -35.71
CA VAL A 488 5.40 24.46 -34.81
C VAL A 488 5.32 24.94 -33.37
N ALA A 489 4.95 24.06 -32.44
CA ALA A 489 4.81 24.38 -31.01
C ALA A 489 6.10 24.93 -30.40
N SER A 490 6.00 25.92 -29.51
CA SER A 490 7.16 26.46 -28.79
C SER A 490 7.67 25.50 -27.71
N ASP A 491 8.91 25.69 -27.24
CA ASP A 491 9.46 24.85 -26.16
C ASP A 491 8.65 24.98 -24.86
N GLU A 492 8.09 26.16 -24.59
CA GLU A 492 7.21 26.41 -23.45
C GLU A 492 5.89 25.65 -23.59
N GLU A 493 5.27 25.69 -24.78
CA GLU A 493 4.04 24.96 -25.08
C GLU A 493 4.24 23.44 -24.98
N ILE A 494 5.38 22.95 -25.47
CA ILE A 494 5.77 21.53 -25.39
C ILE A 494 5.93 21.10 -23.94
N ARG A 495 6.66 21.87 -23.12
CA ARG A 495 6.83 21.55 -21.69
C ARG A 495 5.51 21.58 -20.95
N SER A 496 4.66 22.57 -21.22
CA SER A 496 3.35 22.70 -20.58
C SER A 496 2.45 21.52 -20.90
N VAL A 497 2.26 21.19 -22.19
CA VAL A 497 1.35 20.10 -22.59
C VAL A 497 1.86 18.74 -22.10
N LEU A 498 3.18 18.54 -22.09
CA LEU A 498 3.78 17.30 -21.60
C LEU A 498 3.60 17.15 -20.08
N ALA A 499 3.83 18.22 -19.31
CA ALA A 499 3.62 18.24 -17.87
C ALA A 499 2.14 18.00 -17.52
N ASP A 500 1.22 18.67 -18.21
CA ASP A 500 -0.22 18.47 -18.03
C ASP A 500 -0.66 17.04 -18.37
N TRP A 501 -0.08 16.45 -19.42
CA TRP A 501 -0.41 15.10 -19.85
C TRP A 501 0.12 14.06 -18.87
N MET A 502 1.36 14.23 -18.39
CA MET A 502 1.92 13.38 -17.33
C MET A 502 1.11 13.50 -16.03
N GLY A 503 0.70 14.70 -15.64
CA GLY A 503 -0.19 14.91 -14.49
C GLY A 503 -1.54 14.19 -14.65
N ALA A 504 -2.10 14.16 -15.86
CA ALA A 504 -3.30 13.38 -16.17
C ALA A 504 -3.05 11.85 -16.08
N LEU A 505 -1.89 11.37 -16.52
CA LEU A 505 -1.51 9.96 -16.38
C LEU A 505 -1.27 9.54 -14.93
N GLU A 506 -0.77 10.46 -14.10
CA GLU A 506 -0.55 10.27 -12.67
C GLU A 506 -1.88 10.20 -11.92
N SER A 507 -2.78 11.16 -12.18
CA SER A 507 -4.12 11.19 -11.60
C SER A 507 -5.09 10.19 -12.23
N LYS A 508 -4.63 9.35 -13.18
CA LYS A 508 -5.43 8.37 -13.92
C LYS A 508 -6.64 8.99 -14.66
N ASP A 509 -6.56 10.27 -15.04
CA ASP A 509 -7.63 11.01 -15.71
C ASP A 509 -7.54 10.88 -17.23
N ILE A 510 -8.23 9.87 -17.77
CA ILE A 510 -8.23 9.61 -19.20
C ILE A 510 -8.87 10.74 -20.03
N ARG A 511 -9.88 11.46 -19.51
CA ARG A 511 -10.52 12.56 -20.27
C ARG A 511 -9.55 13.71 -20.43
N ARG A 512 -8.85 14.07 -19.35
CA ARG A 512 -7.81 15.08 -19.41
C ARG A 512 -6.68 14.65 -20.34
N ALA A 513 -6.22 13.40 -20.25
CA ALA A 513 -5.19 12.88 -21.14
C ALA A 513 -5.61 12.91 -22.64
N LEU A 514 -6.87 12.54 -22.94
CA LEU A 514 -7.45 12.65 -24.28
C LEU A 514 -7.53 14.10 -24.75
N SER A 515 -7.89 15.04 -23.87
CA SER A 515 -7.99 16.46 -24.22
C SER A 515 -6.66 17.13 -24.58
N LEU A 516 -5.56 16.55 -24.10
CA LEU A 516 -4.18 16.97 -24.39
C LEU A 516 -3.58 16.20 -25.58
N SER A 517 -4.35 15.29 -26.17
CA SER A 517 -3.95 14.43 -27.28
C SER A 517 -4.69 14.78 -28.57
N ALA A 518 -4.07 14.46 -29.69
CA ALA A 518 -4.66 14.45 -31.01
C ALA A 518 -4.43 13.08 -31.68
N TRP A 519 -5.19 12.78 -32.73
CA TRP A 519 -5.07 11.52 -33.48
C TRP A 519 -5.38 11.69 -34.96
N LEU A 520 -4.85 10.77 -35.75
CA LEU A 520 -5.01 10.78 -37.19
C LEU A 520 -6.34 10.13 -37.57
N GLY A 521 -7.21 10.89 -38.20
CA GLY A 521 -8.53 10.41 -38.61
C GLY A 521 -9.53 11.53 -38.76
N ARG A 522 -10.63 11.22 -39.47
CA ARG A 522 -11.75 12.15 -39.61
C ARG A 522 -12.57 12.19 -38.33
N GLU A 523 -13.34 13.27 -38.16
CA GLU A 523 -14.34 13.34 -37.11
C GLU A 523 -15.29 12.14 -37.19
N GLY A 524 -15.48 11.43 -36.07
CA GLY A 524 -16.29 10.21 -35.99
C GLY A 524 -15.53 8.90 -36.25
N GLU A 525 -14.29 8.92 -36.76
CA GLU A 525 -13.44 7.72 -36.81
C GLU A 525 -12.87 7.41 -35.42
N ILE A 526 -12.85 6.13 -35.05
CA ILE A 526 -12.35 5.69 -33.75
C ILE A 526 -10.90 5.22 -33.91
N PRO A 527 -9.89 5.96 -33.42
CA PRO A 527 -8.49 5.61 -33.57
C PRO A 527 -8.11 4.55 -32.52
N MET A 528 -8.50 3.29 -32.74
CA MET A 528 -8.29 2.21 -31.77
C MET A 528 -6.85 2.06 -31.31
N LYS A 529 -5.87 2.35 -32.20
CA LYS A 529 -4.45 2.36 -31.84
C LYS A 529 -4.13 3.45 -30.81
N ALA A 530 -4.64 4.66 -30.99
CA ALA A 530 -4.44 5.77 -30.04
C ALA A 530 -5.03 5.44 -28.65
N LEU A 531 -6.25 4.88 -28.63
CA LEU A 531 -6.90 4.49 -27.38
C LEU A 531 -6.13 3.36 -26.67
N ARG A 532 -5.65 2.35 -27.40
CA ARG A 532 -4.84 1.26 -26.84
C ARG A 532 -3.49 1.74 -26.31
N ASN A 533 -2.82 2.66 -27.02
CA ASN A 533 -1.56 3.23 -26.57
C ASN A 533 -1.76 4.04 -25.28
N LEU A 534 -2.78 4.92 -25.25
CA LEU A 534 -3.11 5.69 -24.06
C LEU A 534 -3.47 4.78 -22.88
N SER A 535 -4.21 3.70 -23.13
CA SER A 535 -4.47 2.65 -22.15
C SER A 535 -3.17 2.04 -21.59
N TYR A 536 -2.22 1.71 -22.45
CA TYR A 536 -0.93 1.18 -22.02
C TYR A 536 -0.16 2.18 -21.14
N ASP A 537 -0.14 3.45 -21.54
CA ASP A 537 0.51 4.52 -20.78
C ASP A 537 -0.17 4.69 -19.40
N LEU A 538 -1.49 4.76 -19.35
CA LEU A 538 -2.25 4.88 -18.09
C LEU A 538 -2.05 3.68 -17.15
N SER A 539 -2.01 2.46 -17.67
CA SER A 539 -1.85 1.25 -16.86
C SER A 539 -0.42 1.05 -16.36
N SER A 540 0.58 1.44 -17.17
CA SER A 540 2.00 1.28 -16.83
C SER A 540 2.58 2.46 -16.03
N TYR A 541 1.91 3.62 -16.00
CA TYR A 541 2.38 4.80 -15.29
C TYR A 541 2.41 4.56 -13.78
N LYS A 542 3.60 4.66 -13.19
CA LYS A 542 3.79 4.77 -11.73
C LYS A 542 4.28 6.19 -11.43
N GLU A 543 3.94 6.72 -10.27
CA GLU A 543 4.39 8.06 -9.86
C GLU A 543 5.92 8.16 -9.99
N GLY A 544 6.38 9.23 -10.64
CA GLY A 544 7.81 9.46 -10.90
C GLY A 544 8.48 8.49 -11.87
N SER A 545 7.75 7.53 -12.48
CA SER A 545 8.36 6.53 -13.37
C SER A 545 8.79 7.14 -14.69
N TRP A 546 8.05 8.13 -15.20
CA TRP A 546 8.36 8.85 -16.42
C TRP A 546 8.97 10.21 -16.12
N LYS A 547 10.01 10.59 -16.85
CA LYS A 547 10.64 11.91 -16.76
C LYS A 547 10.73 12.56 -18.13
N PRO A 548 10.44 13.87 -18.24
CA PRO A 548 10.63 14.60 -19.48
C PRO A 548 12.13 14.64 -19.84
N GLY A 549 12.42 14.39 -21.12
CA GLY A 549 13.76 14.45 -21.69
C GLY A 549 13.96 15.67 -22.59
N ALA A 550 14.74 15.49 -23.65
CA ALA A 550 15.01 16.51 -24.65
C ALA A 550 13.79 16.85 -25.52
N ILE A 551 13.75 18.09 -25.99
CA ILE A 551 12.83 18.60 -27.00
C ILE A 551 13.55 18.62 -28.34
N HIS A 552 12.90 18.09 -29.37
CA HIS A 552 13.42 17.98 -30.73
C HIS A 552 12.56 18.81 -31.67
N ARG A 553 13.18 19.57 -32.57
CA ARG A 553 12.48 20.44 -33.50
C ARG A 553 13.11 20.45 -34.88
N SER A 554 12.25 20.65 -35.87
CA SER A 554 12.63 20.93 -37.24
C SER A 554 11.74 22.07 -37.78
N ALA A 555 11.78 22.33 -39.09
CA ALA A 555 10.97 23.37 -39.71
C ALA A 555 9.46 23.08 -39.59
N SER A 556 9.06 21.81 -39.50
CA SER A 556 7.66 21.41 -39.44
C SER A 556 7.27 20.47 -38.32
N TRP A 557 8.23 19.96 -37.54
CA TRP A 557 7.94 19.07 -36.42
C TRP A 557 8.46 19.61 -35.10
N ALA A 558 7.68 19.32 -34.06
CA ALA A 558 8.13 19.31 -32.68
C ALA A 558 7.91 17.91 -32.11
N ALA A 559 8.80 17.49 -31.22
CA ALA A 559 8.65 16.27 -30.45
C ALA A 559 9.33 16.43 -29.10
N ALA A 560 8.87 15.65 -28.12
CA ALA A 560 9.49 15.54 -26.82
C ALA A 560 9.83 14.09 -26.53
N THR A 561 10.85 13.89 -25.71
CA THR A 561 11.22 12.55 -25.23
C THR A 561 10.72 12.34 -23.82
N LEU A 562 10.33 11.11 -23.52
CA LEU A 562 10.02 10.65 -22.17
C LEU A 562 10.93 9.47 -21.83
N ARG A 563 11.53 9.50 -20.64
CA ARG A 563 12.37 8.42 -20.13
C ARG A 563 11.66 7.71 -19.00
N GLN A 564 11.56 6.39 -19.08
CA GLN A 564 11.10 5.51 -18.02
C GLN A 564 12.25 4.67 -17.48
N ALA A 565 12.50 4.68 -16.18
CA ALA A 565 13.42 3.74 -15.56
C ALA A 565 12.68 2.43 -15.22
N ASP A 566 13.18 1.30 -15.70
CA ASP A 566 12.64 -0.06 -15.50
C ASP A 566 13.80 -0.98 -15.05
N GLY A 567 14.11 -0.94 -13.74
CA GLY A 567 15.29 -1.60 -13.18
C GLY A 567 16.58 -1.05 -13.78
N ASP A 568 17.45 -1.93 -14.28
CA ASP A 568 18.71 -1.58 -14.93
C ASP A 568 18.55 -1.06 -16.37
N LYS A 569 17.32 -1.03 -16.91
CA LYS A 569 17.05 -0.58 -18.28
C LYS A 569 16.24 0.71 -18.27
N ALA A 570 16.54 1.60 -19.20
CA ALA A 570 15.75 2.79 -19.43
C ALA A 570 15.02 2.67 -20.77
N ARG A 571 13.69 2.85 -20.75
CA ARG A 571 12.89 3.00 -21.97
C ARG A 571 12.81 4.46 -22.34
N HIS A 572 13.00 4.79 -23.61
CA HIS A 572 12.87 6.16 -24.10
C HIS A 572 11.82 6.22 -25.21
N ALA A 573 10.74 6.94 -24.93
CA ALA A 573 9.68 7.23 -25.89
C ALA A 573 9.93 8.58 -26.56
N PHE A 574 9.56 8.69 -27.83
CA PHE A 574 9.62 9.91 -28.63
C PHE A 574 8.20 10.26 -29.07
N ILE A 575 7.67 11.37 -28.58
CA ILE A 575 6.26 11.74 -28.78
C ILE A 575 6.20 12.97 -29.69
N PRO A 576 5.67 12.84 -30.92
CA PRO A 576 5.42 13.98 -31.78
C PRO A 576 4.34 14.90 -31.19
N ILE A 577 4.50 16.20 -31.43
CA ILE A 577 3.61 17.25 -30.94
C ILE A 577 3.19 18.12 -32.12
N VAL A 578 1.89 18.37 -32.22
CA VAL A 578 1.27 19.18 -33.28
C VAL A 578 0.51 20.35 -32.67
N VAL A 579 0.34 21.43 -33.42
CA VAL A 579 -0.48 22.57 -32.99
C VAL A 579 -1.86 22.45 -33.60
N THR A 580 -2.89 22.57 -32.77
CA THR A 580 -4.29 22.61 -33.18
C THR A 580 -4.93 23.94 -32.77
N ALA A 581 -6.19 24.17 -33.15
CA ALA A 581 -6.95 25.33 -32.69
C ALA A 581 -7.06 25.40 -31.15
N ALA A 582 -6.94 24.26 -30.46
CA ALA A 582 -6.99 24.17 -29.01
C ALA A 582 -5.59 24.25 -28.34
N GLY A 583 -4.54 24.48 -29.13
CA GLY A 583 -3.14 24.58 -28.67
C GLY A 583 -2.29 23.35 -29.06
N ALA A 584 -1.11 23.23 -28.45
CA ALA A 584 -0.23 22.07 -28.66
C ALA A 584 -0.89 20.78 -28.17
N ARG A 585 -0.75 19.68 -28.92
CA ARG A 585 -1.32 18.36 -28.61
C ARG A 585 -0.30 17.26 -28.89
N LEU A 586 -0.24 16.27 -28.00
CA LEU A 586 0.58 15.08 -28.19
C LEU A 586 -0.08 14.19 -29.25
N LEU A 587 0.71 13.44 -30.01
CA LEU A 587 0.23 12.48 -31.01
C LEU A 587 0.51 11.03 -30.56
N PRO A 588 -0.17 10.51 -29.52
CA PRO A 588 0.12 9.19 -28.92
C PRO A 588 -0.15 8.00 -29.86
N GLU A 589 -0.89 8.20 -30.97
CA GLU A 589 -1.04 7.19 -32.02
C GLU A 589 0.30 6.84 -32.69
N ILE A 590 1.22 7.81 -32.74
CA ILE A 590 2.57 7.66 -33.30
C ILE A 590 3.52 7.27 -32.17
N ASP A 591 3.40 6.00 -31.81
CA ASP A 591 4.18 5.33 -30.77
C ASP A 591 5.58 4.99 -31.29
N LEU A 592 6.59 5.76 -30.87
CA LEU A 592 7.99 5.66 -31.32
C LEU A 592 8.94 5.51 -30.13
N PHE A 593 9.80 4.49 -30.16
CA PHE A 593 10.71 4.15 -29.05
C PHE A 593 12.12 3.86 -29.55
N SER A 594 13.15 4.23 -28.77
CA SER A 594 14.56 4.07 -29.16
C SER A 594 15.06 2.62 -29.15
N GLU A 595 14.35 1.69 -28.51
CA GLU A 595 14.78 0.30 -28.33
C GLU A 595 15.10 -0.39 -29.66
N ASP A 596 16.30 -0.94 -29.78
CA ASP A 596 16.74 -1.61 -31.01
C ASP A 596 16.42 -3.12 -31.00
N THR A 597 15.13 -3.43 -30.93
CA THR A 597 14.63 -4.80 -31.09
C THR A 597 13.90 -4.96 -32.40
N ARG A 598 13.91 -6.17 -32.98
CA ARG A 598 13.16 -6.47 -34.22
C ARG A 598 11.69 -6.08 -34.11
N THR A 599 11.06 -6.36 -32.95
CA THR A 599 9.67 -6.02 -32.68
C THR A 599 9.46 -4.51 -32.64
N ARG A 600 10.30 -3.74 -31.92
CA ARG A 600 10.12 -2.29 -31.81
C ARG A 600 10.42 -1.57 -33.12
N ASN A 601 11.43 -2.01 -33.88
CA ASN A 601 11.71 -1.48 -35.21
C ASN A 601 10.50 -1.67 -36.16
N PHE A 602 9.86 -2.84 -36.14
CA PHE A 602 8.63 -3.08 -36.91
C PHE A 602 7.46 -2.18 -36.48
N LEU A 603 7.26 -1.98 -35.17
CA LEU A 603 6.20 -1.12 -34.65
C LEU A 603 6.43 0.36 -34.97
N ASN A 604 7.67 0.84 -34.86
CA ASN A 604 8.05 2.20 -35.26
C ASN A 604 7.77 2.44 -36.75
N GLU A 605 8.14 1.48 -37.61
CA GLU A 605 7.89 1.57 -39.05
C GLU A 605 6.38 1.62 -39.35
N THR A 606 5.59 0.78 -38.67
CA THR A 606 4.12 0.80 -38.77
C THR A 606 3.54 2.16 -38.35
N SER A 607 4.10 2.82 -37.33
CA SER A 607 3.71 4.17 -36.93
C SER A 607 4.04 5.21 -38.02
N PHE A 608 5.22 5.13 -38.65
CA PHE A 608 5.55 6.02 -39.76
C PHE A 608 4.72 5.78 -41.02
N GLU A 609 4.45 4.52 -41.39
CA GLU A 609 3.55 4.18 -42.51
C GLU A 609 2.15 4.76 -42.29
N ARG A 610 1.65 4.69 -41.05
CA ARG A 610 0.36 5.29 -40.68
C ARG A 610 0.41 6.81 -40.85
N LEU A 611 1.43 7.47 -40.33
CA LEU A 611 1.59 8.92 -40.44
C LEU A 611 1.72 9.39 -41.90
N GLY A 612 2.47 8.65 -42.73
CA GLY A 612 2.70 8.94 -44.15
C GLY A 612 1.43 8.98 -45.00
N ARG A 613 0.29 8.48 -44.51
CA ARG A 613 -1.01 8.61 -45.18
C ARG A 613 -1.64 10.00 -45.00
N PHE A 614 -1.16 10.78 -44.03
CA PHE A 614 -1.70 12.10 -43.66
C PHE A 614 -0.72 13.24 -43.95
N VAL A 615 0.55 12.93 -44.20
CA VAL A 615 1.61 13.92 -44.41
C VAL A 615 2.37 13.61 -45.69
N GLY A 616 2.87 14.65 -46.36
CA GLY A 616 3.73 14.48 -47.54
C GLY A 616 5.06 13.80 -47.20
N LYS A 617 5.68 13.16 -48.20
CA LYS A 617 6.93 12.40 -48.07
C LYS A 617 8.04 13.21 -47.38
N ASP A 618 8.24 14.45 -47.81
CA ASP A 618 9.28 15.34 -47.27
C ASP A 618 9.09 15.60 -45.77
N ARG A 619 7.85 15.78 -45.31
CA ARG A 619 7.52 15.98 -43.89
C ARG A 619 7.69 14.70 -43.08
N LEU A 620 7.42 13.54 -43.68
CA LEU A 620 7.64 12.26 -43.02
C LEU A 620 9.15 12.00 -42.82
N GLU A 621 9.96 12.27 -43.83
CA GLU A 621 11.43 12.14 -43.77
C GLU A 621 12.03 13.11 -42.74
N GLU A 622 11.48 14.31 -42.61
CA GLU A 622 11.89 15.29 -41.60
C GLU A 622 11.69 14.76 -40.17
N LEU A 623 10.54 14.14 -39.85
CA LEU A 623 10.30 13.53 -38.54
C LEU A 623 11.18 12.30 -38.31
N ARG A 624 11.39 11.46 -39.33
CA ARG A 624 12.30 10.31 -39.25
C ARG A 624 13.71 10.73 -38.90
N ALA A 625 14.22 11.81 -39.50
CA ALA A 625 15.54 12.35 -39.18
C ALA A 625 15.67 12.80 -37.72
N LEU A 626 14.63 13.45 -37.16
CA LEU A 626 14.60 13.79 -35.73
C LEU A 626 14.62 12.54 -34.85
N PHE A 627 13.83 11.53 -35.19
CA PHE A 627 13.75 10.29 -34.45
C PHE A 627 15.05 9.48 -34.51
N ASP A 628 15.70 9.39 -35.67
CA ASP A 628 17.00 8.72 -35.83
C ASP A 628 18.10 9.41 -35.02
N GLY A 629 18.09 10.75 -34.98
CA GLY A 629 18.98 11.53 -34.13
C GLY A 629 18.77 11.22 -32.65
N PHE A 630 17.51 11.15 -32.21
CA PHE A 630 17.15 10.74 -30.86
C PHE A 630 17.58 9.30 -30.54
N LYS A 631 17.36 8.35 -31.46
CA LYS A 631 17.70 6.94 -31.25
C LYS A 631 19.20 6.77 -31.02
N LYS A 632 20.05 7.46 -31.81
CA LYS A 632 21.51 7.47 -31.61
C LYS A 632 21.89 7.98 -30.22
N ALA A 633 21.35 9.13 -29.82
CA ALA A 633 21.63 9.76 -28.53
C ALA A 633 21.10 8.99 -27.30
N SER A 634 20.23 7.99 -27.50
CA SER A 634 19.65 7.18 -26.42
C SER A 634 20.33 5.81 -26.25
N ILE A 635 21.16 5.42 -27.21
CA ILE A 635 21.95 4.16 -27.20
C ILE A 635 23.36 4.43 -26.65
N GLU A 636 23.86 5.66 -26.82
CA GLU A 636 25.04 6.22 -26.13
C GLU A 636 24.71 6.60 -24.69
#